data_AF-A0A953GWK7-F1
#
_entry.id   AF-A0A953GWK7-F1
#
_cell.length_a   1.000
_cell.length_b   1.000
_cell.length_c   1.000
_cell.angle_alpha   90.00
_cell.angle_beta   90.00
_cell.angle_gamma   90.00
#
_symmetry.space_group_name_H-M   'P 1'
#
loop_
_entity.id
_entity.type
_entity.pdbx_description
1 polymer ?
#
loop_
_entity_poly.entity_id
_entity_poly.type
_entity_poly.pdbx_seq_one_letter_code
_entity_poly.pdbx_strand_id
1 'polypeptide(L)'
;MKVALRVIRVALIAGAIALAIFAQRTIQNLSLGAQTLPLFAAAIGLLFVSSIGVQAAPRLRRADDEAPAFETLSRGQSLLWLASALFMVAGIVFFTRGAMNASGTAWLLHGAGMLLFALAFLPFQDVLTRFRRWRKAPEIVVDPEAILAVLLFVVVVGLALWLRMQALGDFPEGVWYDEGANGLVARQILDDPGYRPVYVDITQLPAHWDYVIAATLRLFGDNIGGLRMAPALFGVVAVAFLFLLLRRWFNTPLAFLGAACLAVMRYSLTFSRFGLNGMPSVTFEIMTLYFLDRAVRGRRLSDFALAGLTLGMGLNFYYAFRIFAGVVVGFGALWVLWLLIRRVVFRRGSAARPDARGALRAWSVPLLIAVFGIAIAISPIAQFGVRFPAQFFQRTSTVSIFEKRDEPDLVKALTGNITKHLLMFNVRGDGNGRHNLPGEPMLDPLMAALAALGFGYALLNIRNPRNLFMVLTFLGMLAGGILSIDFEAPQAYRSIGVLAALPYFIILPLGALKEALGALFTGLPARRVAQGLVYAAGLAGVVVAGQANVTAFFDRQRYATDTWLPQSTPETFAAREMVRLAPNFDLVVSTQFAGHPSVRFEAPDAKNYKIFSANDLLLPAFTPGRGVAYLLDLSLTPAYEQLRRYFPNAETRLLTPPRGGGPYAYSVAISPEDILAALGARASLFPGGRFDAAPAQTLDTPTLSANWATAAPVEGAFGAELNTTLNAPRAANYRFAVNGGEGGQVFVDGFPVPAAGLDLAEGNHALRVRLPNARTAFEVTWLIGNNGGFQPIPQSALLRPPITNSGLQGSYFRSPDWTGAPAIRRLDPTIAFYFHNIPLPRPYTVRWEGKVFAPVPGTYRFTTQSIDESLLEIDGKTVIENRGTNQRVDGTLTLTTGWHDIVLRFADRTSYTQVYLYWAPPGGAYEIIPSNVLRPPMGEYPSVEAMQALLAEAAKPAPAGSVKQVTAAAASEGLPRLRPPEL
;
A
#
# COMPACT_ATOMS: atom_id res chain seq x y z
N MET A 1 -25.74 14.93 -55.88
CA MET A 1 -26.04 13.74 -55.04
C MET A 1 -24.83 13.16 -54.29
N LYS A 2 -23.74 12.72 -54.95
CA LYS A 2 -22.56 12.13 -54.25
C LYS A 2 -21.84 13.05 -53.26
N VAL A 3 -21.76 14.35 -53.54
CA VAL A 3 -21.17 15.36 -52.63
C VAL A 3 -22.05 15.57 -51.40
N ALA A 4 -23.38 15.72 -51.59
CA ALA A 4 -24.34 15.86 -50.48
C ALA A 4 -24.28 14.67 -49.51
N LEU A 5 -24.20 13.43 -50.02
CA LEU A 5 -24.01 12.24 -49.19
C LEU A 5 -22.71 12.27 -48.37
N ARG A 6 -21.61 12.79 -48.93
CA ARG A 6 -20.35 12.95 -48.21
C ARG A 6 -20.43 14.03 -47.13
N VAL A 7 -21.13 15.14 -47.40
CA VAL A 7 -21.35 16.23 -46.42
C VAL A 7 -22.20 15.73 -45.25
N ILE A 8 -23.32 15.05 -45.53
CA ILE A 8 -24.16 14.42 -44.50
C ILE A 8 -23.32 13.47 -43.64
N ARG A 9 -22.45 12.68 -44.27
CA ARG A 9 -21.58 11.76 -43.54
C ARG A 9 -20.62 12.45 -42.57
N VAL A 10 -19.99 13.55 -42.98
CA VAL A 10 -19.15 14.35 -42.09
C VAL A 10 -19.98 14.92 -40.93
N ALA A 11 -21.15 15.47 -41.22
CA ALA A 11 -22.04 16.02 -40.20
C ALA A 11 -22.49 14.96 -39.17
N LEU A 12 -22.81 13.73 -39.62
CA LEU A 12 -23.18 12.62 -38.73
C LEU A 12 -22.04 12.22 -37.79
N ILE A 13 -20.80 12.12 -38.29
CA ILE A 13 -19.64 11.73 -37.46
C ILE A 13 -19.29 12.85 -36.47
N ALA A 14 -19.25 14.10 -36.94
CA ALA A 14 -18.99 15.26 -36.07
C ALA A 14 -20.09 15.41 -35.00
N GLY A 15 -21.35 15.23 -35.38
CA GLY A 15 -22.51 15.22 -34.48
C GLY A 15 -22.44 14.09 -33.46
N ALA A 16 -22.02 12.88 -33.86
CA ALA A 16 -21.81 11.76 -32.95
C ALA A 16 -20.74 12.05 -31.89
N ILE A 17 -19.60 12.63 -32.30
CA ILE A 17 -18.52 13.01 -31.38
C ILE A 17 -19.01 14.10 -30.41
N ALA A 18 -19.67 15.14 -30.92
CA ALA A 18 -20.21 16.23 -30.10
C ALA A 18 -21.26 15.72 -29.10
N LEU A 19 -22.17 14.84 -29.54
CA LEU A 19 -23.20 14.23 -28.69
C LEU A 19 -22.61 13.33 -27.61
N ALA A 20 -21.57 12.55 -27.93
CA ALA A 20 -20.87 11.72 -26.94
C ALA A 20 -20.16 12.58 -25.87
N ILE A 21 -19.51 13.68 -26.28
CA ILE A 21 -18.88 14.62 -25.35
C ILE A 21 -19.94 15.30 -24.47
N PHE A 22 -21.07 15.71 -25.06
CA PHE A 22 -22.19 16.27 -24.32
C PHE A 22 -22.75 15.27 -23.30
N ALA A 23 -23.02 14.03 -23.72
CA ALA A 23 -23.49 12.96 -22.84
C ALA A 23 -22.54 12.73 -21.65
N GLN A 24 -21.23 12.71 -21.90
CA GLN A 24 -20.23 12.54 -20.85
C GLN A 24 -20.17 13.72 -19.87
N ARG A 25 -20.31 14.96 -20.36
CA ARG A 25 -20.40 16.14 -19.48
C ARG A 25 -21.67 16.11 -18.61
N THR A 26 -22.79 15.64 -19.15
CA THR A 26 -24.04 15.50 -18.41
C THR A 26 -23.91 14.50 -17.26
N ILE A 27 -23.19 13.39 -17.46
CA ILE A 27 -22.88 12.43 -16.38
C ILE A 27 -22.15 13.13 -15.23
N GLN A 28 -21.13 13.94 -15.54
CA GLN A 28 -20.26 14.56 -14.54
C GLN A 28 -20.93 15.71 -13.79
N ASN A 29 -21.71 16.53 -14.49
CA ASN A 29 -22.26 17.75 -13.90
C ASN A 29 -23.59 17.52 -13.16
N LEU A 30 -24.37 16.52 -13.58
CA LEU A 30 -25.73 16.31 -13.06
C LEU A 30 -25.87 14.97 -12.31
N SER A 31 -24.80 14.17 -12.21
CA SER A 31 -24.81 12.84 -11.59
C SER A 31 -25.88 11.90 -12.16
N LEU A 32 -26.31 12.13 -13.41
CA LEU A 32 -27.47 11.45 -14.00
C LEU A 32 -27.19 10.02 -14.50
N GLY A 33 -25.99 9.48 -14.27
CA GLY A 33 -25.63 8.08 -14.51
C GLY A 33 -26.32 7.44 -15.73
N ALA A 34 -27.16 6.43 -15.47
CA ALA A 34 -27.87 5.63 -16.48
C ALA A 34 -28.83 6.44 -17.39
N GLN A 35 -29.30 7.61 -16.99
CA GLN A 35 -30.21 8.43 -17.79
C GLN A 35 -29.54 9.02 -19.04
N THR A 36 -28.21 8.96 -19.12
CA THR A 36 -27.42 9.40 -20.28
C THR A 36 -27.12 8.30 -21.29
N LEU A 37 -27.43 7.03 -20.98
CA LEU A 37 -27.28 5.88 -21.89
C LEU A 37 -27.99 6.09 -23.25
N PRO A 38 -29.20 6.67 -23.33
CA PRO A 38 -29.84 6.95 -24.61
C PRO A 38 -29.03 7.92 -25.50
N LEU A 39 -28.32 8.88 -24.91
CA LEU A 39 -27.48 9.83 -25.65
C LEU A 39 -26.25 9.14 -26.25
N PHE A 40 -25.62 8.23 -25.51
CA PHE A 40 -24.53 7.40 -26.04
C PHE A 40 -25.02 6.44 -27.13
N ALA A 41 -26.17 5.80 -26.93
CA ALA A 41 -26.78 4.93 -27.94
C ALA A 41 -27.09 5.72 -29.23
N ALA A 42 -27.64 6.93 -29.12
CA ALA A 42 -27.88 7.83 -30.24
C ALA A 42 -26.57 8.23 -30.94
N ALA A 43 -25.53 8.59 -30.19
CA ALA A 43 -24.21 8.93 -30.76
C ALA A 43 -23.59 7.75 -31.53
N ILE A 44 -23.64 6.55 -30.95
CA ILE A 44 -23.18 5.31 -31.60
C ILE A 44 -24.02 5.02 -32.86
N GLY A 45 -25.34 5.20 -32.78
CA GLY A 45 -26.26 5.06 -33.91
C GLY A 45 -25.92 6.01 -35.06
N LEU A 46 -25.69 7.30 -34.78
CA LEU A 46 -25.28 8.29 -35.78
C LEU A 46 -23.96 7.90 -36.45
N LEU A 47 -22.97 7.48 -35.66
CA LEU A 47 -21.67 7.04 -36.18
C LEU A 47 -21.81 5.78 -37.04
N PHE A 48 -22.69 4.85 -36.65
CA PHE A 48 -22.98 3.64 -37.42
C PHE A 48 -23.69 3.95 -38.73
N VAL A 49 -24.75 4.77 -38.71
CA VAL A 49 -25.47 5.20 -39.93
C VAL A 49 -24.52 5.86 -40.92
N SER A 50 -23.57 6.67 -40.43
CA SER A 50 -22.53 7.28 -41.27
C SER A 50 -21.60 6.26 -41.97
N SER A 51 -21.60 4.99 -41.53
CA SER A 51 -20.78 3.91 -42.07
C SER A 51 -21.54 2.95 -42.99
N ILE A 52 -22.88 3.01 -43.05
CA ILE A 52 -23.71 2.17 -43.91
C ILE A 52 -23.45 2.50 -45.40
N GLY A 53 -23.33 1.46 -46.23
CA GLY A 53 -23.18 1.61 -47.70
C GLY A 53 -21.80 2.06 -48.18
N VAL A 54 -20.83 2.22 -47.27
CA VAL A 54 -19.43 2.49 -47.60
C VAL A 54 -18.57 1.40 -46.95
N GLN A 55 -17.51 0.94 -47.61
CA GLN A 55 -16.47 0.12 -46.97
C GLN A 55 -15.64 0.99 -46.00
N ALA A 56 -16.30 1.51 -44.96
CA ALA A 56 -16.04 2.79 -44.29
C ALA A 56 -15.54 2.72 -42.85
N ALA A 57 -14.91 1.63 -42.44
CA ALA A 57 -13.83 1.83 -41.48
C ALA A 57 -12.85 2.85 -42.08
N PRO A 58 -12.07 3.62 -41.30
CA PRO A 58 -10.88 4.24 -41.86
C PRO A 58 -10.19 3.20 -42.76
N ARG A 59 -9.68 3.56 -43.94
CA ARG A 59 -8.93 2.60 -44.79
C ARG A 59 -7.63 2.25 -44.05
N LEU A 60 -7.79 1.47 -42.99
CA LEU A 60 -6.83 0.66 -42.29
C LEU A 60 -6.18 -0.15 -43.40
N ARG A 61 -4.90 0.12 -43.66
CA ARG A 61 -4.13 -0.43 -44.80
C ARG A 61 -4.55 -1.88 -45.04
N ARG A 62 -5.25 -2.14 -46.16
CA ARG A 62 -5.76 -3.47 -46.51
C ARG A 62 -4.58 -4.43 -46.52
N ALA A 63 -4.77 -5.62 -45.96
CA ALA A 63 -3.77 -6.68 -45.94
C ALA A 63 -3.76 -7.51 -47.24
N ASP A 64 -4.38 -7.00 -48.30
CA ASP A 64 -4.57 -7.75 -49.54
C ASP A 64 -3.86 -7.01 -50.67
N ASP A 65 -2.55 -7.23 -50.75
CA ASP A 65 -1.72 -7.22 -51.96
C ASP A 65 -0.58 -8.20 -51.65
N GLU A 66 -0.62 -9.38 -52.29
CA GLU A 66 0.39 -10.46 -52.26
C GLU A 66 1.20 -10.64 -50.95
N ALA A 67 0.59 -11.26 -49.93
CA ALA A 67 1.34 -11.65 -48.73
C ALA A 67 2.54 -12.53 -49.12
N PRO A 68 3.78 -12.21 -48.68
CA PRO A 68 4.99 -12.90 -49.10
C PRO A 68 4.94 -14.39 -48.76
N ALA A 69 5.77 -15.22 -49.41
CA ALA A 69 5.92 -16.61 -48.98
C ALA A 69 6.45 -16.68 -47.54
N PHE A 70 6.16 -17.78 -46.84
CA PHE A 70 6.75 -18.03 -45.53
C PHE A 70 8.26 -18.20 -45.66
N GLU A 71 9.00 -17.57 -44.74
CA GLU A 71 10.43 -17.80 -44.61
C GLU A 71 10.69 -19.25 -44.18
N THR A 72 11.69 -19.89 -44.80
CA THR A 72 12.06 -21.27 -44.52
C THR A 72 13.14 -21.35 -43.45
N LEU A 73 13.10 -22.42 -42.65
CA LEU A 73 14.06 -22.64 -41.58
C LEU A 73 15.41 -23.05 -42.19
N SER A 74 16.47 -22.30 -41.91
CA SER A 74 17.83 -22.70 -42.31
C SER A 74 18.44 -23.74 -41.36
N ARG A 75 19.43 -24.50 -41.84
CA ARG A 75 20.12 -25.53 -41.04
C ARG A 75 20.73 -24.98 -39.74
N GLY A 76 21.31 -23.78 -39.78
CA GLY A 76 21.87 -23.13 -38.60
C GLY A 76 20.81 -22.79 -37.55
N GLN A 77 19.65 -22.28 -37.99
CA GLN A 77 18.52 -22.01 -37.10
C GLN A 77 17.95 -23.29 -36.50
N SER A 78 17.86 -24.37 -37.27
CA SER A 78 17.44 -25.68 -36.76
C SER A 78 18.35 -26.20 -35.66
N LEU A 79 19.68 -26.09 -35.84
CA LEU A 79 20.66 -26.53 -34.83
C LEU A 79 20.60 -25.68 -33.56
N LEU A 80 20.50 -24.36 -33.68
CA LEU A 80 20.36 -23.47 -32.53
C LEU A 80 19.03 -23.68 -31.79
N TRP A 81 17.95 -23.92 -32.52
CA TRP A 81 16.64 -24.24 -31.93
C TRP A 81 16.66 -25.58 -31.19
N LEU A 82 17.30 -26.61 -31.76
CA LEU A 82 17.49 -27.90 -31.09
C LEU A 82 18.34 -27.76 -29.82
N ALA A 83 19.44 -27.00 -29.89
CA ALA A 83 20.26 -26.69 -28.72
C ALA A 83 19.44 -25.96 -27.65
N SER A 84 18.67 -24.94 -28.04
CA SER A 84 17.75 -24.25 -27.14
C SER A 84 16.75 -25.20 -26.45
N ALA A 85 16.19 -26.17 -27.19
CA ALA A 85 15.31 -27.20 -26.63
C ALA A 85 16.02 -28.10 -25.61
N LEU A 86 17.26 -28.53 -25.89
CA LEU A 86 18.06 -29.31 -24.96
C LEU A 86 18.36 -28.54 -23.66
N PHE A 87 18.70 -27.25 -23.78
CA PHE A 87 18.92 -26.37 -22.62
C PHE A 87 17.64 -26.12 -21.83
N MET A 88 16.49 -25.99 -22.49
CA MET A 88 15.19 -25.89 -21.81
C MET A 88 14.89 -27.15 -21.01
N VAL A 89 15.08 -28.35 -21.60
CA VAL A 89 14.88 -29.63 -20.90
C VAL A 89 15.86 -29.78 -19.73
N ALA A 90 17.14 -29.45 -19.93
CA ALA A 90 18.13 -29.46 -18.85
C ALA A 90 17.73 -28.48 -17.72
N GLY A 91 17.33 -27.26 -18.06
CA GLY A 91 16.83 -26.27 -17.10
C GLY A 91 15.66 -26.80 -16.28
N ILE A 92 14.65 -27.39 -16.92
CA ILE A 92 13.49 -28.01 -16.25
C ILE A 92 13.95 -29.09 -15.24
N VAL A 93 14.91 -29.95 -15.62
CA VAL A 93 15.48 -30.98 -14.73
C VAL A 93 16.23 -30.37 -13.54
N PHE A 94 16.86 -29.22 -13.69
CA PHE A 94 17.50 -28.55 -12.55
C PHE A 94 16.49 -27.81 -11.66
N PHE A 95 15.42 -27.25 -12.23
CA PHE A 95 14.31 -26.70 -11.45
C PHE A 95 13.57 -27.78 -10.64
N THR A 96 13.52 -29.03 -11.11
CA THR A 96 12.95 -30.15 -10.33
C THR A 96 13.84 -30.62 -9.19
N ARG A 97 15.12 -30.23 -9.14
CA ARG A 97 16.03 -30.61 -8.04
C ARG A 97 16.03 -29.61 -6.88
N GLY A 98 15.71 -28.35 -7.13
CA GLY A 98 15.64 -27.30 -6.09
C GLY A 98 14.39 -27.39 -5.21
N ALA A 99 14.37 -26.69 -4.07
CA ALA A 99 13.14 -26.41 -3.33
C ALA A 99 12.41 -25.22 -4.00
N MET A 100 11.72 -24.35 -3.25
CA MET A 100 11.16 -23.11 -3.80
C MET A 100 12.24 -22.15 -4.37
N ASN A 101 13.49 -22.31 -3.92
CA ASN A 101 14.67 -21.71 -4.50
C ASN A 101 15.31 -22.66 -5.53
N ALA A 102 15.52 -22.16 -6.74
CA ALA A 102 16.23 -22.88 -7.78
C ALA A 102 17.75 -22.74 -7.62
N SER A 103 18.51 -23.68 -8.17
CA SER A 103 19.97 -23.48 -8.27
C SER A 103 20.28 -22.36 -9.27
N GLY A 104 21.36 -21.61 -9.05
CA GLY A 104 21.86 -20.65 -10.04
C GLY A 104 22.09 -21.30 -11.42
N THR A 105 22.50 -22.57 -11.43
CA THR A 105 22.63 -23.39 -12.65
C THR A 105 21.32 -23.52 -13.43
N ALA A 106 20.17 -23.69 -12.76
CA ALA A 106 18.88 -23.79 -13.44
C ALA A 106 18.56 -22.51 -14.22
N TRP A 107 18.78 -21.35 -13.60
CA TRP A 107 18.60 -20.04 -14.24
C TRP A 107 19.60 -19.79 -15.36
N LEU A 108 20.87 -20.20 -15.20
CA LEU A 108 21.87 -20.11 -16.26
C LEU A 108 21.48 -20.95 -17.48
N LEU A 109 21.00 -22.18 -17.27
CA LEU A 109 20.54 -23.06 -18.34
C LEU A 109 19.31 -22.49 -19.07
N HIS A 110 18.34 -21.97 -18.31
CA HIS A 110 17.17 -21.30 -18.87
C HIS A 110 17.57 -20.06 -19.69
N GLY A 111 18.43 -19.20 -19.14
CA GLY A 111 18.95 -18.01 -19.82
C GLY A 111 19.75 -18.35 -21.09
N ALA A 112 20.60 -19.37 -21.03
CA ALA A 112 21.32 -19.87 -22.20
C ALA A 112 20.36 -20.43 -23.28
N GLY A 113 19.33 -21.18 -22.87
CA GLY A 113 18.28 -21.66 -23.77
C GLY A 113 17.53 -20.51 -24.46
N MET A 114 17.14 -19.48 -23.71
CA MET A 114 16.51 -18.27 -24.25
C MET A 114 17.43 -17.52 -25.22
N LEU A 115 18.72 -17.39 -24.88
CA LEU A 115 19.72 -16.75 -25.73
C LEU A 115 19.91 -17.52 -27.05
N LEU A 116 20.01 -18.85 -27.01
CA LEU A 116 20.11 -19.69 -28.20
C LEU A 116 18.87 -19.57 -29.09
N PHE A 117 17.67 -19.53 -28.49
CA PHE A 117 16.43 -19.27 -29.23
C PHE A 117 16.44 -17.89 -29.89
N ALA A 118 16.88 -16.87 -29.16
CA ALA A 118 17.03 -15.52 -29.68
C ALA A 118 18.04 -15.48 -30.83
N LEU A 119 19.19 -16.13 -30.71
CA LEU A 119 20.20 -16.23 -31.78
C LEU A 119 19.69 -16.99 -33.01
N ALA A 120 18.79 -17.97 -32.83
CA ALA A 120 18.18 -18.71 -33.93
C ALA A 120 17.22 -17.84 -34.76
N PHE A 121 16.43 -16.99 -34.12
CA PHE A 121 15.29 -16.36 -34.80
C PHE A 121 15.33 -14.84 -34.85
N LEU A 122 16.11 -14.16 -34.00
CA LEU A 122 16.17 -12.70 -34.04
C LEU A 122 17.13 -12.24 -35.15
N PRO A 123 16.78 -11.15 -35.86
CA PRO A 123 17.46 -10.71 -37.08
C PRO A 123 18.82 -10.03 -36.81
N PHE A 124 19.69 -10.59 -35.96
CA PHE A 124 21.00 -9.99 -35.64
C PHE A 124 21.85 -9.80 -36.89
N GLN A 125 21.84 -10.77 -37.81
CA GLN A 125 22.56 -10.68 -39.07
C GLN A 125 21.97 -9.64 -40.03
N ASP A 126 20.66 -9.47 -40.02
CA ASP A 126 19.92 -8.47 -40.81
C ASP A 126 20.22 -7.04 -40.33
N VAL A 127 20.35 -6.83 -39.01
CA VAL A 127 20.78 -5.55 -38.43
C VAL A 127 22.23 -5.25 -38.80
N LEU A 128 23.12 -6.24 -38.64
CA LEU A 128 24.54 -6.08 -38.99
C LEU A 128 24.75 -5.85 -40.49
N THR A 129 23.98 -6.50 -41.36
CA THR A 129 24.05 -6.26 -42.81
C THR A 129 23.47 -4.91 -43.20
N ARG A 130 22.38 -4.46 -42.58
CA ARG A 130 21.86 -3.09 -42.76
C ARG A 130 22.85 -2.04 -42.27
N PHE A 131 23.48 -2.24 -41.12
CA PHE A 131 24.52 -1.38 -40.59
C PHE A 131 25.75 -1.33 -41.50
N ARG A 132 26.21 -2.50 -42.00
CA ARG A 132 27.32 -2.60 -42.96
C ARG A 132 26.98 -1.94 -44.30
N ARG A 133 25.75 -2.08 -44.81
CA ARG A 133 25.27 -1.39 -46.02
C ARG A 133 25.22 0.13 -45.80
N TRP A 134 24.63 0.58 -44.70
CA TRP A 134 24.59 1.99 -44.32
C TRP A 134 26.00 2.59 -44.20
N ARG A 135 26.95 1.87 -43.61
CA ARG A 135 28.36 2.29 -43.52
C ARG A 135 29.06 2.37 -44.88
N LYS A 136 28.70 1.51 -45.84
CA LYS A 136 29.35 1.42 -47.17
C LYS A 136 28.78 2.39 -48.19
N ALA A 137 27.50 2.75 -48.08
CA ALA A 137 26.84 3.72 -48.96
C ALA A 137 25.72 4.42 -48.17
N PRO A 138 26.01 5.57 -47.56
CA PRO A 138 24.99 6.35 -46.86
C PRO A 138 24.17 7.14 -47.88
N GLU A 139 23.44 6.46 -48.76
CA GLU A 139 22.36 7.13 -49.49
C GLU A 139 21.24 7.40 -48.48
N ILE A 140 21.31 8.57 -47.82
CA ILE A 140 20.25 9.05 -46.96
C ILE A 140 19.14 9.56 -47.89
N VAL A 141 18.27 8.65 -48.33
CA VAL A 141 17.00 9.04 -48.94
C VAL A 141 16.11 9.58 -47.81
N VAL A 142 16.07 10.90 -47.70
CA VAL A 142 15.28 11.61 -46.68
C VAL A 142 13.81 11.52 -47.06
N ASP A 143 13.10 10.49 -46.60
CA ASP A 143 11.64 10.40 -46.69
C ASP A 143 11.00 11.30 -45.61
N PRO A 144 10.29 12.38 -45.98
CA PRO A 144 9.65 13.28 -45.01
C PRO A 144 8.65 12.57 -44.09
N GLU A 145 7.97 11.52 -44.56
CA GLU A 145 7.04 10.76 -43.72
C GLU A 145 7.77 9.90 -42.69
N ALA A 146 8.96 9.38 -43.03
CA ALA A 146 9.83 8.67 -42.11
C ALA A 146 10.41 9.61 -41.05
N ILE A 147 10.86 10.82 -41.43
CA ILE A 147 11.31 11.84 -40.48
C ILE A 147 10.19 12.19 -39.51
N LEU A 148 9.00 12.52 -40.02
CA LEU A 148 7.86 12.87 -39.18
C LEU A 148 7.52 11.74 -38.20
N ALA A 149 7.60 10.48 -38.65
CA ALA A 149 7.37 9.33 -37.79
C ALA A 149 8.41 9.20 -36.68
N VAL A 150 9.70 9.43 -36.98
CA VAL A 150 10.77 9.43 -35.98
C VAL A 150 10.60 10.59 -35.00
N LEU A 151 10.31 11.81 -35.48
CA LEU A 151 10.07 12.97 -34.63
C LEU A 151 8.90 12.74 -33.68
N LEU A 152 7.74 12.31 -34.18
CA LEU A 152 6.57 12.06 -33.34
C LEU A 152 6.79 10.88 -32.38
N PHE A 153 7.55 9.87 -32.78
CA PHE A 153 7.97 8.79 -31.88
C PHE A 153 8.85 9.31 -30.74
N VAL A 154 9.88 10.09 -31.06
CA VAL A 154 10.78 10.69 -30.05
C VAL A 154 10.01 11.60 -29.11
N VAL A 155 9.10 12.43 -29.63
CA VAL A 155 8.26 13.33 -28.81
C VAL A 155 7.37 12.53 -27.85
N VAL A 156 6.65 11.50 -28.33
CA VAL A 156 5.73 10.75 -27.46
C VAL A 156 6.46 9.89 -26.43
N VAL A 157 7.61 9.30 -26.81
CA VAL A 157 8.45 8.54 -25.89
C VAL A 157 9.12 9.46 -24.87
N GLY A 158 9.62 10.63 -25.29
CA GLY A 158 10.18 11.64 -24.39
C GLY A 158 9.15 12.17 -23.38
N LEU A 159 7.91 12.43 -23.84
CA LEU A 159 6.80 12.78 -22.96
C LEU A 159 6.50 11.66 -21.95
N ALA A 160 6.41 10.41 -22.42
CA ALA A 160 6.16 9.26 -21.56
C ALA A 160 7.25 9.05 -20.52
N LEU A 161 8.52 9.25 -20.91
CA LEU A 161 9.70 9.16 -20.06
C LEU A 161 9.65 10.23 -18.96
N TRP A 162 9.47 11.50 -19.35
CA TRP A 162 9.42 12.61 -18.42
C TRP A 162 8.32 12.44 -17.37
N LEU A 163 7.09 12.15 -17.81
CA LEU A 163 5.95 11.96 -16.90
C LEU A 163 6.14 10.77 -15.93
N ARG A 164 6.87 9.73 -16.32
CA ARG A 164 7.09 8.53 -15.49
C ARG A 164 8.31 8.62 -14.58
N MET A 165 9.30 9.44 -14.91
CA MET A 165 10.54 9.54 -14.14
C MET A 165 10.61 10.76 -13.21
N GLN A 166 9.87 11.83 -13.47
CA GLN A 166 9.89 13.00 -12.61
C GLN A 166 9.44 12.65 -11.17
N ALA A 167 10.21 13.04 -10.16
CA ALA A 167 9.90 12.81 -8.74
C ALA A 167 9.51 11.36 -8.39
N LEU A 168 10.09 10.35 -9.06
CA LEU A 168 9.67 8.95 -8.94
C LEU A 168 9.90 8.34 -7.55
N GLY A 169 10.92 8.81 -6.82
CA GLY A 169 11.17 8.44 -5.43
C GLY A 169 10.28 9.18 -4.42
N ASP A 170 9.66 10.29 -4.82
CA ASP A 170 8.89 11.15 -3.91
C ASP A 170 7.37 11.01 -4.12
N PHE A 171 6.92 10.67 -5.34
CA PHE A 171 5.50 10.56 -5.68
C PHE A 171 5.19 9.34 -6.55
N PRO A 172 4.23 8.46 -6.20
CA PRO A 172 3.37 8.44 -4.99
C PRO A 172 4.13 8.56 -3.66
N GLU A 173 3.61 9.30 -2.69
CA GLU A 173 4.32 9.45 -1.40
C GLU A 173 4.17 8.14 -0.60
N GLY A 174 5.24 7.67 0.04
CA GLY A 174 5.25 6.39 0.76
C GLY A 174 5.65 5.19 -0.09
N VAL A 175 5.93 4.05 0.53
CA VAL A 175 6.13 2.75 -0.12
C VAL A 175 5.10 1.77 0.42
N TRP A 176 4.19 1.31 -0.43
CA TRP A 176 3.11 0.42 0.00
C TRP A 176 3.65 -0.95 0.46
N TYR A 177 2.90 -1.65 1.33
CA TYR A 177 3.29 -2.96 1.88
C TYR A 177 3.87 -3.93 0.84
N ASP A 178 3.17 -4.22 -0.27
CA ASP A 178 3.68 -5.17 -1.27
C ASP A 178 4.85 -4.58 -2.08
N GLU A 179 4.91 -3.25 -2.29
CA GLU A 179 6.09 -2.61 -2.88
C GLU A 179 7.31 -2.85 -2.00
N GLY A 180 7.20 -2.56 -0.70
CA GLY A 180 8.26 -2.79 0.27
C GLY A 180 8.66 -4.26 0.37
N ALA A 181 7.68 -5.18 0.32
CA ALA A 181 7.94 -6.62 0.30
C ALA A 181 8.75 -7.04 -0.94
N ASN A 182 8.37 -6.59 -2.14
CA ASN A 182 9.12 -6.85 -3.37
C ASN A 182 10.54 -6.25 -3.29
N GLY A 183 10.68 -5.05 -2.73
CA GLY A 183 11.98 -4.41 -2.50
C GLY A 183 12.89 -5.21 -1.57
N LEU A 184 12.36 -5.76 -0.49
CA LEU A 184 13.10 -6.60 0.46
C LEU A 184 13.51 -7.95 -0.16
N VAL A 185 12.64 -8.57 -0.95
CA VAL A 185 12.97 -9.79 -1.71
C VAL A 185 14.06 -9.50 -2.74
N ALA A 186 13.95 -8.37 -3.45
CA ALA A 186 14.97 -7.92 -4.39
C ALA A 186 16.33 -7.67 -3.73
N ARG A 187 16.37 -7.05 -2.55
CA ARG A 187 17.60 -6.93 -1.74
C ARG A 187 18.16 -8.30 -1.38
N GLN A 188 17.32 -9.23 -0.94
CA GLN A 188 17.76 -10.60 -0.63
C GLN A 188 18.36 -11.31 -1.86
N ILE A 189 17.80 -11.11 -3.06
CA ILE A 189 18.35 -11.65 -4.32
C ILE A 189 19.76 -11.08 -4.60
N LEU A 190 19.98 -9.79 -4.31
CA LEU A 190 21.26 -9.11 -4.50
C LEU A 190 22.30 -9.55 -3.47
N ASP A 191 21.91 -9.69 -2.20
CA ASP A 191 22.80 -9.95 -1.07
C ASP A 191 23.17 -11.43 -0.93
N ASP A 192 22.26 -12.35 -1.28
CA ASP A 192 22.47 -13.79 -1.16
C ASP A 192 22.53 -14.48 -2.55
N PRO A 193 23.72 -14.92 -3.02
CA PRO A 193 23.86 -15.68 -4.25
C PRO A 193 23.08 -17.00 -4.31
N GLY A 194 22.75 -17.59 -3.15
CA GLY A 194 21.97 -18.81 -3.02
C GLY A 194 20.46 -18.59 -3.10
N TYR A 195 19.99 -17.36 -2.88
CA TYR A 195 18.56 -17.03 -2.95
C TYR A 195 18.13 -16.75 -4.39
N ARG A 196 17.68 -17.79 -5.09
CA ARG A 196 17.20 -17.71 -6.48
C ARG A 196 15.76 -18.25 -6.60
N PRO A 197 14.77 -17.54 -6.03
CA PRO A 197 13.38 -17.99 -6.05
C PRO A 197 12.85 -18.06 -7.49
N VAL A 198 11.95 -19.02 -7.73
CA VAL A 198 11.11 -19.06 -8.94
C VAL A 198 9.75 -18.40 -8.66
N TYR A 199 9.30 -18.50 -7.42
CA TYR A 199 8.04 -17.97 -6.91
C TYR A 199 8.26 -17.39 -5.52
N VAL A 200 7.53 -16.33 -5.19
CA VAL A 200 7.67 -15.59 -3.93
C VAL A 200 6.38 -15.72 -3.14
N ASP A 201 6.46 -16.35 -1.96
CA ASP A 201 5.27 -16.70 -1.17
C ASP A 201 4.56 -15.47 -0.58
N ILE A 202 5.31 -14.46 -0.13
CA ILE A 202 4.73 -13.26 0.51
C ILE A 202 3.82 -12.48 -0.45
N THR A 203 4.20 -12.41 -1.73
CA THR A 203 3.43 -11.71 -2.77
C THR A 203 2.58 -12.66 -3.61
N GLN A 204 2.75 -13.98 -3.45
CA GLN A 204 2.08 -15.04 -4.20
C GLN A 204 2.20 -14.83 -5.72
N LEU A 205 3.41 -14.52 -6.17
CA LEU A 205 3.70 -14.18 -7.56
C LEU A 205 5.02 -14.81 -8.05
N PRO A 206 5.17 -15.00 -9.37
CA PRO A 206 6.46 -15.33 -9.98
C PRO A 206 7.57 -14.33 -9.62
N ALA A 207 8.77 -14.86 -9.34
CA ALA A 207 9.94 -14.06 -8.94
C ALA A 207 10.53 -13.17 -10.06
N HIS A 208 10.04 -13.27 -11.29
CA HIS A 208 10.54 -12.48 -12.43
C HIS A 208 10.40 -10.98 -12.18
N TRP A 209 9.35 -10.57 -11.46
CA TRP A 209 9.17 -9.19 -11.05
C TRP A 209 10.28 -8.74 -10.09
N ASP A 210 10.58 -9.56 -9.09
CA ASP A 210 11.61 -9.27 -8.08
C ASP A 210 13.01 -9.22 -8.67
N TYR A 211 13.33 -10.05 -9.69
CA TYR A 211 14.59 -9.94 -10.43
C TYR A 211 14.70 -8.63 -11.20
N VAL A 212 13.60 -8.12 -11.76
CA VAL A 212 13.61 -6.80 -12.41
C VAL A 212 13.83 -5.71 -11.37
N ILE A 213 13.15 -5.77 -10.22
CA ILE A 213 13.36 -4.81 -9.13
C ILE A 213 14.81 -4.87 -8.63
N ALA A 214 15.37 -6.06 -8.44
CA ALA A 214 16.77 -6.24 -8.04
C ALA A 214 17.72 -5.57 -9.03
N ALA A 215 17.47 -5.73 -10.33
CA ALA A 215 18.24 -5.04 -11.36
C ALA A 215 18.10 -3.52 -11.27
N THR A 216 16.90 -2.98 -11.05
CA THR A 216 16.69 -1.53 -10.97
C THR A 216 17.20 -0.91 -9.68
N LEU A 217 17.12 -1.59 -8.54
CA LEU A 217 17.78 -1.15 -7.31
C LEU A 217 19.30 -1.05 -7.51
N ARG A 218 19.91 -2.04 -8.17
CA ARG A 218 21.34 -2.02 -8.47
C ARG A 218 21.74 -0.90 -9.44
N LEU A 219 20.92 -0.63 -10.46
CA LEU A 219 21.25 0.32 -11.52
C LEU A 219 20.89 1.78 -11.18
N PHE A 220 19.83 2.01 -10.42
CA PHE A 220 19.26 3.34 -10.18
C PHE A 220 19.27 3.75 -8.70
N GLY A 221 19.74 2.88 -7.81
CA GLY A 221 19.90 3.13 -6.38
C GLY A 221 18.94 2.32 -5.51
N ASP A 222 19.41 1.92 -4.33
CA ASP A 222 18.63 1.14 -3.36
C ASP A 222 17.67 2.03 -2.54
N ASN A 223 16.61 2.50 -3.20
CA ASN A 223 15.58 3.37 -2.63
C ASN A 223 14.25 3.25 -3.40
N ILE A 224 13.21 3.98 -2.98
CA ILE A 224 11.88 4.01 -3.64
C ILE A 224 12.00 4.32 -5.15
N GLY A 225 12.89 5.25 -5.53
CA GLY A 225 13.10 5.64 -6.92
C GLY A 225 13.63 4.48 -7.77
N GLY A 226 14.63 3.75 -7.28
CA GLY A 226 15.14 2.56 -7.95
C GLY A 226 14.12 1.42 -8.02
N LEU A 227 13.30 1.25 -6.99
CA LEU A 227 12.20 0.28 -6.97
C LEU A 227 11.14 0.60 -8.05
N ARG A 228 10.72 1.86 -8.15
CA ARG A 228 9.68 2.31 -9.09
C ARG A 228 10.18 2.58 -10.49
N MET A 229 11.49 2.52 -10.72
CA MET A 229 12.05 2.59 -12.06
C MET A 229 11.58 1.43 -12.95
N ALA A 230 11.39 0.25 -12.37
CA ALA A 230 10.90 -0.93 -13.09
C ALA A 230 9.55 -0.70 -13.81
N PRO A 231 8.44 -0.37 -13.11
CA PRO A 231 7.15 -0.12 -13.77
C PRO A 231 7.19 1.10 -14.70
N ALA A 232 8.02 2.10 -14.41
CA ALA A 232 8.19 3.30 -15.25
C ALA A 232 8.76 2.93 -16.63
N LEU A 233 9.81 2.12 -16.67
CA LEU A 233 10.42 1.66 -17.92
C LEU A 233 9.45 0.80 -18.73
N PHE A 234 8.72 -0.13 -18.09
CA PHE A 234 7.66 -0.89 -18.76
C PHE A 234 6.59 0.04 -19.36
N GLY A 235 6.18 1.06 -18.62
CA GLY A 235 5.23 2.07 -19.12
C GLY A 235 5.71 2.81 -20.36
N VAL A 236 6.99 3.19 -20.42
CA VAL A 236 7.59 3.84 -21.60
C VAL A 236 7.64 2.87 -22.79
N VAL A 237 8.02 1.62 -22.56
CA VAL A 237 8.05 0.58 -23.61
C VAL A 237 6.64 0.31 -24.16
N ALA A 238 5.62 0.28 -23.30
CA ALA A 238 4.23 0.13 -23.72
C ALA A 238 3.80 1.25 -24.68
N VAL A 239 4.12 2.52 -24.37
CA VAL A 239 3.83 3.66 -25.24
C VAL A 239 4.57 3.55 -26.58
N ALA A 240 5.86 3.17 -26.54
CA ALA A 240 6.67 3.02 -27.75
C ALA A 240 6.10 1.94 -28.69
N PHE A 241 5.79 0.76 -28.16
CA PHE A 241 5.22 -0.33 -28.97
C PHE A 241 3.80 -0.04 -29.42
N LEU A 242 3.01 0.70 -28.64
CA LEU A 242 1.67 1.13 -29.05
C LEU A 242 1.74 2.06 -30.25
N PHE A 243 2.66 3.04 -30.25
CA PHE A 243 2.90 3.88 -31.42
C PHE A 243 3.24 3.04 -32.65
N LEU A 244 4.15 2.07 -32.50
CA LEU A 244 4.56 1.20 -33.60
C LEU A 244 3.40 0.35 -34.14
N LEU A 245 2.54 -0.19 -33.26
CA LEU A 245 1.35 -0.95 -33.63
C LEU A 245 0.32 -0.06 -34.35
N LEU A 246 -0.05 1.07 -33.76
CA LEU A 246 -1.06 1.96 -34.31
C LEU A 246 -0.62 2.60 -35.62
N ARG A 247 0.68 2.87 -35.81
CA ARG A 247 1.22 3.37 -37.09
C ARG A 247 1.01 2.36 -38.21
N ARG A 248 1.14 1.06 -37.91
CA ARG A 248 0.89 -0.02 -38.89
C ARG A 248 -0.60 -0.17 -39.19
N TRP A 249 -1.45 0.02 -38.19
CA TRP A 249 -2.88 -0.14 -38.35
C TRP A 249 -3.53 1.05 -39.04
N PHE A 250 -3.10 2.26 -38.69
CA PHE A 250 -3.64 3.52 -39.17
C PHE A 250 -2.59 4.30 -39.99
N ASN A 251 -2.01 5.34 -39.40
CA ASN A 251 -0.99 6.22 -39.97
C ASN A 251 -0.23 6.92 -38.84
N THR A 252 0.87 7.61 -39.16
CA THR A 252 1.74 8.26 -38.17
C THR A 252 0.99 9.24 -37.25
N PRO A 253 0.16 10.19 -37.72
CA PRO A 253 -0.55 11.12 -36.84
C PRO A 253 -1.50 10.42 -35.86
N LEU A 254 -2.32 9.46 -36.32
CA LEU A 254 -3.23 8.73 -35.43
C LEU A 254 -2.47 7.84 -34.44
N ALA A 255 -1.31 7.30 -34.83
CA ALA A 255 -0.45 6.55 -33.94
C ALA A 255 0.11 7.42 -32.82
N PHE A 256 0.54 8.64 -33.15
CA PHE A 256 0.95 9.63 -32.18
C PHE A 256 -0.19 9.95 -31.20
N LEU A 257 -1.40 10.25 -31.70
CA LEU A 257 -2.55 10.55 -30.84
C LEU A 257 -2.88 9.40 -29.88
N GLY A 258 -2.92 8.15 -30.37
CA GLY A 258 -3.22 6.99 -29.53
C GLY A 258 -2.11 6.70 -28.50
N ALA A 259 -0.84 6.79 -28.90
CA ALA A 259 0.28 6.63 -27.98
C ALA A 259 0.34 7.76 -26.95
N ALA A 260 0.04 9.00 -27.36
CA ALA A 260 -0.02 10.15 -26.47
C ALA A 260 -1.17 10.03 -25.46
N CYS A 261 -2.33 9.49 -25.86
CA CYS A 261 -3.40 9.14 -24.91
C CYS A 261 -2.88 8.19 -23.81
N LEU A 262 -2.20 7.09 -24.18
CA LEU A 262 -1.62 6.18 -23.17
C LEU A 262 -0.53 6.87 -22.32
N ALA A 263 0.27 7.75 -22.93
CA ALA A 263 1.35 8.45 -22.24
C ALA A 263 0.85 9.36 -21.11
N VAL A 264 -0.28 10.07 -21.34
CA VAL A 264 -0.84 11.07 -20.40
C VAL A 264 -2.03 10.56 -19.58
N MET A 265 -2.62 9.42 -19.92
CA MET A 265 -3.78 8.86 -19.22
C MET A 265 -3.44 8.56 -17.76
N ARG A 266 -4.20 9.13 -16.82
CA ARG A 266 -4.02 8.96 -15.37
C ARG A 266 -3.95 7.49 -14.98
N TYR A 267 -4.85 6.66 -15.53
CA TYR A 267 -4.86 5.21 -15.29
C TYR A 267 -3.52 4.54 -15.66
N SER A 268 -2.90 4.92 -16.78
CA SER A 268 -1.56 4.41 -17.14
C SER A 268 -0.46 5.00 -16.26
N LEU A 269 -0.52 6.31 -15.93
CA LEU A 269 0.47 6.97 -15.09
C LEU A 269 0.53 6.36 -13.69
N THR A 270 -0.61 6.08 -13.06
CA THR A 270 -0.68 5.47 -11.72
C THR A 270 0.10 4.15 -11.68
N PHE A 271 -0.23 3.20 -12.55
CA PHE A 271 0.38 1.87 -12.49
C PHE A 271 1.76 1.77 -13.13
N SER A 272 2.20 2.77 -13.89
CA SER A 272 3.59 2.88 -14.35
C SER A 272 4.49 3.65 -13.38
N ARG A 273 3.97 4.08 -12.23
CA ARG A 273 4.75 4.73 -11.16
C ARG A 273 4.53 4.07 -9.80
N PHE A 274 3.88 2.91 -9.80
CA PHE A 274 3.59 2.11 -8.62
C PHE A 274 4.32 0.77 -8.79
N GLY A 275 5.17 0.41 -7.84
CA GLY A 275 6.14 -0.69 -7.78
C GLY A 275 5.55 -2.10 -7.78
N LEU A 276 4.50 -2.32 -8.57
CA LEU A 276 3.80 -3.57 -8.73
C LEU A 276 3.88 -4.09 -10.17
N ASN A 277 3.57 -5.37 -10.33
CA ASN A 277 3.75 -6.18 -11.52
C ASN A 277 2.68 -6.00 -12.63
N GLY A 278 1.74 -5.06 -12.51
CA GLY A 278 0.66 -4.87 -13.48
C GLY A 278 1.10 -4.23 -14.80
N MET A 279 1.96 -3.22 -14.78
CA MET A 279 2.41 -2.54 -16.02
C MET A 279 3.21 -3.44 -16.99
N PRO A 280 4.03 -4.41 -16.52
CA PRO A 280 4.56 -5.46 -17.38
C PRO A 280 3.49 -6.16 -18.24
N SER A 281 2.31 -6.45 -17.69
CA SER A 281 1.22 -7.10 -18.46
C SER A 281 0.80 -6.28 -19.66
N VAL A 282 0.50 -5.00 -19.45
CA VAL A 282 0.11 -4.08 -20.54
C VAL A 282 1.21 -3.99 -21.61
N THR A 283 2.46 -3.97 -21.17
CA THR A 283 3.62 -3.89 -22.07
C THR A 283 3.72 -5.13 -22.95
N PHE A 284 3.69 -6.32 -22.34
CA PHE A 284 3.76 -7.58 -23.08
C PHE A 284 2.51 -7.86 -23.92
N GLU A 285 1.34 -7.34 -23.53
CA GLU A 285 0.13 -7.38 -24.35
C GLU A 285 0.38 -6.61 -25.65
N ILE A 286 0.77 -5.34 -25.57
CA ILE A 286 0.99 -4.47 -26.72
C ILE A 286 2.15 -4.99 -27.60
N MET A 287 3.23 -5.49 -27.00
CA MET A 287 4.32 -6.13 -27.75
C MET A 287 3.83 -7.39 -28.49
N THR A 288 3.04 -8.24 -27.84
CA THR A 288 2.45 -9.44 -28.46
C THR A 288 1.53 -9.04 -29.61
N LEU A 289 0.67 -8.03 -29.43
CA LEU A 289 -0.18 -7.50 -30.49
C LEU A 289 0.63 -7.00 -31.69
N TYR A 290 1.73 -6.28 -31.43
CA TYR A 290 2.64 -5.77 -32.46
C TYR A 290 3.34 -6.89 -33.24
N PHE A 291 3.93 -7.86 -32.55
CA PHE A 291 4.62 -8.95 -33.22
C PHE A 291 3.66 -9.94 -33.88
N LEU A 292 2.46 -10.15 -33.33
CA LEU A 292 1.43 -10.95 -33.98
C LEU A 292 0.95 -10.30 -35.28
N ASP A 293 0.71 -8.98 -35.31
CA ASP A 293 0.38 -8.26 -36.54
C ASP A 293 1.52 -8.37 -37.57
N ARG A 294 2.78 -8.27 -37.12
CA ARG A 294 3.94 -8.45 -38.00
C ARG A 294 4.07 -9.87 -38.52
N ALA A 295 3.88 -10.88 -37.68
CA ALA A 295 3.97 -12.29 -38.04
C ALA A 295 2.92 -12.66 -39.10
N VAL A 296 1.67 -12.26 -38.87
CA VAL A 296 0.55 -12.55 -39.79
C VAL A 296 0.75 -11.88 -41.16
N ARG A 297 1.30 -10.65 -41.20
CA ARG A 297 1.50 -9.90 -42.45
C ARG A 297 2.81 -10.22 -43.16
N GLY A 298 3.91 -10.30 -42.41
CA GLY A 298 5.26 -10.42 -42.92
C GLY A 298 5.73 -11.85 -43.12
N ARG A 299 5.08 -12.83 -42.46
CA ARG A 299 5.36 -14.26 -42.55
C ARG A 299 6.83 -14.65 -42.29
N ARG A 300 7.52 -13.85 -41.47
CA ARG A 300 8.91 -14.04 -41.04
C ARG A 300 8.98 -14.88 -39.78
N LEU A 301 9.91 -15.83 -39.72
CA LEU A 301 10.07 -16.70 -38.54
C LEU A 301 10.41 -15.90 -37.27
N SER A 302 11.18 -14.82 -37.43
CA SER A 302 11.54 -13.90 -36.34
C SER A 302 10.34 -13.29 -35.64
N ASP A 303 9.29 -12.93 -36.40
CA ASP A 303 8.11 -12.28 -35.85
C ASP A 303 7.23 -13.28 -35.08
N PHE A 304 7.17 -14.54 -35.51
CA PHE A 304 6.52 -15.62 -34.75
C PHE A 304 7.27 -15.94 -33.46
N ALA A 305 8.60 -16.02 -33.53
CA ALA A 305 9.44 -16.22 -32.35
C ALA A 305 9.25 -15.08 -31.32
N LEU A 306 9.25 -13.82 -31.78
CA LEU A 306 9.02 -12.66 -30.92
C LEU A 306 7.59 -12.64 -30.34
N ALA A 307 6.57 -12.95 -31.14
CA ALA A 307 5.19 -13.04 -30.63
C ALA A 307 5.03 -14.12 -29.55
N GLY A 308 5.67 -15.28 -29.75
CA GLY A 308 5.70 -16.36 -28.77
C GLY A 308 6.45 -15.97 -27.49
N LEU A 309 7.64 -15.38 -27.63
CA LEU A 309 8.44 -14.91 -26.49
C LEU A 309 7.74 -13.83 -25.68
N THR A 310 7.12 -12.83 -26.31
CA THR A 310 6.46 -11.76 -25.56
C THR A 310 5.20 -12.25 -24.86
N LEU A 311 4.46 -13.18 -25.47
CA LEU A 311 3.32 -13.81 -24.82
C LEU A 311 3.77 -14.71 -23.66
N GLY A 312 4.84 -15.49 -23.84
CA GLY A 312 5.42 -16.30 -22.79
C GLY A 312 5.97 -15.45 -21.63
N MET A 313 6.72 -14.38 -21.94
CA MET A 313 7.26 -13.48 -20.92
C MET A 313 6.15 -12.81 -20.11
N GLY A 314 5.04 -12.37 -20.73
CA GLY A 314 3.93 -11.79 -19.98
C GLY A 314 3.30 -12.74 -18.95
N LEU A 315 3.30 -14.06 -19.22
CA LEU A 315 2.80 -15.08 -18.28
C LEU A 315 3.69 -15.25 -17.03
N ASN A 316 4.91 -14.71 -17.05
CA ASN A 316 5.84 -14.75 -15.93
C ASN A 316 5.71 -13.59 -14.95
N PHE A 317 4.84 -12.59 -15.18
CA PHE A 317 4.75 -11.41 -14.29
C PHE A 317 3.45 -11.37 -13.49
N TYR A 318 2.30 -11.54 -14.13
CA TYR A 318 1.00 -11.31 -13.48
C TYR A 318 -0.06 -12.32 -13.95
N TYR A 319 -0.89 -12.80 -13.02
CA TYR A 319 -1.89 -13.82 -13.31
C TYR A 319 -2.99 -13.33 -14.27
N ALA A 320 -3.35 -12.04 -14.26
CA ALA A 320 -4.37 -11.52 -15.18
C ALA A 320 -3.95 -11.68 -16.65
N PHE A 321 -2.64 -11.67 -16.94
CA PHE A 321 -2.11 -11.90 -18.28
C PHE A 321 -2.48 -13.29 -18.85
N ARG A 322 -2.78 -14.28 -17.99
CA ARG A 322 -3.27 -15.59 -18.44
C ARG A 322 -4.58 -15.47 -19.22
N ILE A 323 -5.42 -14.49 -18.87
CA ILE A 323 -6.66 -14.21 -19.61
C ILE A 323 -6.34 -13.68 -21.00
N PHE A 324 -5.35 -12.77 -21.12
CA PHE A 324 -4.89 -12.29 -22.42
C PHE A 324 -4.35 -13.42 -23.31
N ALA A 325 -3.55 -14.34 -22.76
CA ALA A 325 -3.11 -15.52 -23.50
C ALA A 325 -4.30 -16.35 -24.01
N GLY A 326 -5.33 -16.52 -23.17
CA GLY A 326 -6.60 -17.13 -23.58
C GLY A 326 -7.32 -16.37 -24.70
N VAL A 327 -7.34 -15.03 -24.66
CA VAL A 327 -7.89 -14.18 -25.72
C VAL A 327 -7.14 -14.38 -27.04
N VAL A 328 -5.81 -14.43 -27.03
CA VAL A 328 -4.99 -14.67 -28.23
C VAL A 328 -5.30 -16.02 -28.85
N VAL A 329 -5.35 -17.09 -28.03
CA VAL A 329 -5.67 -18.44 -28.48
C VAL A 329 -7.10 -18.51 -29.02
N GLY A 330 -8.07 -17.95 -28.30
CA GLY A 330 -9.48 -17.92 -28.68
C GLY A 330 -9.70 -17.15 -29.99
N PHE A 331 -9.06 -15.98 -30.15
CA PHE A 331 -9.11 -15.23 -31.41
C PHE A 331 -8.50 -16.02 -32.57
N GLY A 332 -7.35 -16.68 -32.36
CA GLY A 332 -6.74 -17.56 -33.35
C GLY A 332 -7.67 -18.70 -33.77
N ALA A 333 -8.33 -19.36 -32.81
CA ALA A 333 -9.30 -20.42 -33.08
C ALA A 333 -10.53 -19.91 -33.87
N LEU A 334 -11.09 -18.77 -33.48
CA LEU A 334 -12.19 -18.12 -34.20
C LEU A 334 -11.79 -17.74 -35.63
N TRP A 335 -10.56 -17.27 -35.82
CA TRP A 335 -10.03 -16.95 -37.15
C TRP A 335 -9.92 -18.19 -38.03
N VAL A 336 -9.36 -19.29 -37.50
CA VAL A 336 -9.26 -20.56 -38.22
C VAL A 336 -10.65 -21.08 -38.58
N LEU A 337 -11.59 -21.06 -37.63
CA LEU A 337 -12.98 -21.44 -37.87
C LEU A 337 -13.63 -20.58 -38.97
N TRP A 338 -13.41 -19.26 -38.95
CA TRP A 338 -13.91 -18.36 -39.99
C TRP A 338 -13.35 -18.69 -41.38
N LEU A 339 -12.05 -19.00 -41.50
CA LEU A 339 -11.43 -19.44 -42.74
C LEU A 339 -12.05 -20.76 -43.25
N LEU A 340 -12.33 -21.71 -42.35
CA LEU A 340 -12.99 -22.97 -42.68
C LEU A 340 -14.44 -22.76 -43.15
N ILE A 341 -15.22 -21.96 -42.44
CA ILE A 341 -16.62 -21.63 -42.80
C ILE A 341 -16.68 -20.91 -44.14
N ARG A 342 -15.82 -19.90 -44.37
CA ARG A 342 -15.76 -19.15 -45.63
C ARG A 342 -15.52 -20.09 -46.82
N ARG A 343 -14.71 -21.14 -46.63
CA ARG A 343 -14.45 -22.16 -47.64
C ARG A 343 -15.66 -23.07 -47.91
N VAL A 344 -16.44 -23.41 -46.89
CA VAL A 344 -17.61 -24.31 -47.01
C VAL A 344 -18.82 -23.56 -47.60
N VAL A 345 -19.04 -22.31 -47.18
CA VAL A 345 -20.23 -21.51 -47.54
C VAL A 345 -20.08 -20.81 -48.89
N PHE A 346 -18.91 -20.26 -49.22
CA PHE A 346 -18.70 -19.54 -50.48
C PHE A 346 -18.18 -20.45 -51.62
N ARG A 347 -18.62 -21.72 -51.64
CA ARG A 347 -18.36 -22.73 -52.70
C ARG A 347 -19.00 -22.36 -54.04
N ARG A 348 -18.62 -21.25 -54.67
CA ARG A 348 -18.98 -20.96 -56.06
C ARG A 348 -17.76 -20.55 -56.88
N GLY A 349 -17.23 -21.53 -57.61
CA GLY A 349 -16.52 -21.36 -58.88
C GLY A 349 -15.17 -20.65 -58.84
N SER A 350 -14.08 -21.37 -58.55
CA SER A 350 -12.79 -21.12 -59.24
C SER A 350 -11.85 -22.32 -59.07
N ALA A 351 -11.16 -22.67 -60.17
CA ALA A 351 -10.42 -23.92 -60.38
C ALA A 351 -8.97 -23.93 -59.85
N ALA A 352 -8.49 -22.87 -59.20
CA ALA A 352 -7.19 -22.88 -58.54
C ALA A 352 -7.35 -23.42 -57.11
N ARG A 353 -6.94 -24.67 -56.87
CA ARG A 353 -6.97 -25.32 -55.54
C ARG A 353 -5.78 -24.83 -54.69
N PRO A 354 -5.95 -24.03 -53.62
CA PRO A 354 -4.96 -24.00 -52.57
C PRO A 354 -5.20 -25.24 -51.71
N ASP A 355 -4.24 -26.17 -51.73
CA ASP A 355 -4.25 -27.33 -50.86
C ASP A 355 -4.38 -26.86 -49.40
N ALA A 356 -5.48 -27.23 -48.74
CA ALA A 356 -5.70 -26.91 -47.33
C ALA A 356 -4.57 -27.45 -46.46
N ARG A 357 -4.07 -28.64 -46.84
CA ARG A 357 -2.96 -29.31 -46.18
C ARG A 357 -1.67 -28.54 -46.43
N GLY A 358 -1.44 -28.04 -47.65
CA GLY A 358 -0.32 -27.15 -47.98
C GLY A 358 -0.33 -25.84 -47.20
N ALA A 359 -1.48 -25.19 -47.06
CA ALA A 359 -1.62 -23.97 -46.24
C ALA A 359 -1.39 -24.28 -44.75
N LEU A 360 -2.06 -25.31 -44.18
CA LEU A 360 -1.86 -25.71 -42.78
C LEU A 360 -0.40 -26.11 -42.49
N ARG A 361 0.27 -26.82 -43.42
CA ARG A 361 1.70 -27.13 -43.34
C ARG A 361 2.59 -25.89 -43.43
N ALA A 362 2.21 -24.86 -44.19
CA ALA A 362 2.98 -23.62 -44.25
C ALA A 362 2.95 -22.83 -42.93
N TRP A 363 1.86 -22.94 -42.15
CA TRP A 363 1.74 -22.31 -40.84
C TRP A 363 2.29 -23.16 -39.69
N SER A 364 2.48 -24.47 -39.85
CA SER A 364 2.84 -25.36 -38.74
C SER A 364 4.21 -25.04 -38.13
N VAL A 365 5.25 -24.85 -38.95
CA VAL A 365 6.60 -24.52 -38.45
C VAL A 365 6.64 -23.15 -37.75
N PRO A 366 6.15 -22.05 -38.35
CA PRO A 366 6.08 -20.76 -37.65
C PRO A 366 5.26 -20.80 -36.35
N LEU A 367 4.13 -21.53 -36.33
CA LEU A 367 3.35 -21.71 -35.10
C LEU A 367 4.09 -22.53 -34.05
N LEU A 368 4.80 -23.60 -34.44
CA LEU A 368 5.65 -24.36 -33.52
C LEU A 368 6.76 -23.50 -32.92
N ILE A 369 7.35 -22.59 -33.70
CA ILE A 369 8.35 -21.63 -33.22
C ILE A 369 7.71 -20.67 -32.19
N ALA A 370 6.50 -20.15 -32.47
CA ALA A 370 5.79 -19.31 -31.50
C ALA A 370 5.45 -20.07 -30.21
N VAL A 371 4.92 -21.31 -30.32
CA VAL A 371 4.60 -22.17 -29.17
C VAL A 371 5.86 -22.49 -28.38
N PHE A 372 6.98 -22.79 -29.04
CA PHE A 372 8.25 -23.00 -28.36
C PHE A 372 8.74 -21.73 -27.66
N GLY A 373 8.59 -20.56 -28.30
CA GLY A 373 8.90 -19.26 -27.68
C GLY A 373 8.10 -19.02 -26.39
N ILE A 374 6.82 -19.41 -26.37
CA ILE A 374 6.00 -19.39 -25.14
C ILE A 374 6.58 -20.37 -24.12
N ALA A 375 6.75 -21.64 -24.51
CA ALA A 375 7.16 -22.73 -23.64
C ALA A 375 8.53 -22.47 -22.97
N ILE A 376 9.51 -21.99 -23.73
CA ILE A 376 10.83 -21.70 -23.18
C ILE A 376 10.78 -20.55 -22.19
N ALA A 377 10.05 -19.48 -22.49
CA ALA A 377 9.91 -18.34 -21.60
C ALA A 377 9.21 -18.72 -20.28
N ILE A 378 8.13 -19.51 -20.34
CA ILE A 378 7.38 -19.90 -19.12
C ILE A 378 7.97 -21.11 -18.40
N SER A 379 9.00 -21.76 -18.94
CA SER A 379 9.49 -23.04 -18.43
C SER A 379 9.76 -23.08 -16.91
N PRO A 380 10.33 -22.05 -16.25
CA PRO A 380 10.54 -22.07 -14.80
C PRO A 380 9.21 -22.09 -14.04
N ILE A 381 8.28 -21.22 -14.43
CA ILE A 381 6.97 -21.07 -13.76
C ILE A 381 6.04 -22.24 -14.06
N ALA A 382 6.07 -22.76 -15.29
CA ALA A 382 5.31 -23.94 -15.67
C ALA A 382 5.77 -25.17 -14.87
N GLN A 383 7.09 -25.36 -14.73
CA GLN A 383 7.64 -26.42 -13.89
C GLN A 383 7.25 -26.23 -12.42
N PHE A 384 7.31 -25.00 -11.89
CA PHE A 384 6.90 -24.69 -10.53
C PHE A 384 5.41 -25.04 -10.30
N GLY A 385 4.53 -24.62 -11.21
CA GLY A 385 3.09 -24.89 -11.11
C GLY A 385 2.72 -26.38 -11.17
N VAL A 386 3.51 -27.20 -11.88
CA VAL A 386 3.35 -28.67 -11.86
C VAL A 386 3.76 -29.27 -10.51
N ARG A 387 4.82 -28.74 -9.90
CA ARG A 387 5.35 -29.27 -8.62
C ARG A 387 4.58 -28.77 -7.41
N PHE A 388 4.14 -27.52 -7.44
CA PHE A 388 3.51 -26.82 -6.32
C PHE A 388 2.15 -26.23 -6.72
N PRO A 389 1.18 -27.06 -7.17
CA PRO A 389 -0.09 -26.57 -7.70
C PRO A 389 -0.90 -25.78 -6.67
N ALA A 390 -0.89 -26.19 -5.40
CA ALA A 390 -1.61 -25.49 -4.34
C ALA A 390 -1.11 -24.05 -4.17
N GLN A 391 0.21 -23.84 -4.08
CA GLN A 391 0.83 -22.51 -3.95
C GLN A 391 0.60 -21.66 -5.21
N PHE A 392 0.72 -22.29 -6.40
CA PHE A 392 0.55 -21.62 -7.68
C PHE A 392 -0.89 -21.12 -7.93
N PHE A 393 -1.91 -21.82 -7.41
CA PHE A 393 -3.32 -21.46 -7.55
C PHE A 393 -3.92 -20.75 -6.32
N GLN A 394 -3.19 -20.64 -5.21
CA GLN A 394 -3.66 -20.05 -3.95
C GLN A 394 -4.22 -18.62 -4.12
N ARG A 395 -3.52 -17.77 -4.89
CA ARG A 395 -4.00 -16.39 -5.10
C ARG A 395 -5.30 -16.36 -5.89
N THR A 396 -5.42 -17.21 -6.92
CA THR A 396 -6.61 -17.28 -7.77
C THR A 396 -7.83 -17.75 -6.99
N SER A 397 -7.68 -18.75 -6.12
CA SER A 397 -8.80 -19.24 -5.30
C SER A 397 -9.25 -18.19 -4.27
N THR A 398 -8.32 -17.52 -3.60
CA THR A 398 -8.67 -16.55 -2.53
C THR A 398 -9.35 -15.27 -3.00
N VAL A 399 -9.15 -14.86 -4.26
CA VAL A 399 -9.76 -13.63 -4.81
C VAL A 399 -10.91 -13.89 -5.78
N SER A 400 -11.28 -15.16 -5.97
CA SER A 400 -12.36 -15.57 -6.88
C SER A 400 -13.73 -15.28 -6.27
N ILE A 401 -14.62 -14.68 -7.06
CA ILE A 401 -16.03 -14.44 -6.66
C ILE A 401 -16.80 -15.75 -6.40
N PHE A 402 -16.34 -16.86 -6.99
CA PHE A 402 -16.93 -18.17 -6.79
C PHE A 402 -16.63 -18.74 -5.40
N GLU A 403 -15.54 -18.31 -4.77
CA GLU A 403 -15.07 -18.78 -3.46
C GLU A 403 -15.45 -17.80 -2.34
N LYS A 404 -15.22 -16.49 -2.52
CA LYS A 404 -15.50 -15.44 -1.52
C LYS A 404 -16.35 -14.33 -2.15
N ARG A 405 -17.45 -13.98 -1.50
CA ARG A 405 -18.36 -12.90 -1.88
C ARG A 405 -19.14 -12.38 -0.68
N ASP A 406 -19.36 -11.07 -0.64
CA ASP A 406 -20.20 -10.43 0.38
C ASP A 406 -21.68 -10.59 0.03
N GLU A 407 -22.04 -10.46 -1.25
CA GLU A 407 -23.37 -10.82 -1.77
C GLU A 407 -23.48 -12.34 -1.95
N PRO A 408 -24.37 -13.03 -1.19
CA PRO A 408 -24.47 -14.49 -1.25
C PRO A 408 -24.93 -15.02 -2.61
N ASP A 409 -25.76 -14.26 -3.34
CA ASP A 409 -26.28 -14.61 -4.66
C ASP A 409 -25.24 -14.34 -5.76
N LEU A 410 -24.73 -15.41 -6.37
CA LEU A 410 -23.70 -15.33 -7.40
C LEU A 410 -24.14 -14.53 -8.64
N VAL A 411 -25.40 -14.63 -9.06
CA VAL A 411 -25.89 -13.91 -10.25
C VAL A 411 -25.94 -12.43 -9.96
N LYS A 412 -26.46 -12.04 -8.79
CA LYS A 412 -26.47 -10.62 -8.36
C LYS A 412 -25.05 -10.08 -8.20
N ALA A 413 -24.15 -10.83 -7.58
CA ALA A 413 -22.75 -10.45 -7.41
C ALA A 413 -22.07 -10.23 -8.78
N LEU A 414 -22.25 -11.17 -9.72
CA LEU A 414 -21.72 -11.06 -11.08
C LEU A 414 -22.33 -9.88 -11.84
N THR A 415 -23.65 -9.71 -11.82
CA THR A 415 -24.31 -8.57 -12.49
C THR A 415 -23.86 -7.24 -11.88
N GLY A 416 -23.70 -7.16 -10.57
CA GLY A 416 -23.16 -6.02 -9.86
C GLY A 416 -21.73 -5.70 -10.30
N ASN A 417 -20.86 -6.71 -10.35
CA ASN A 417 -19.47 -6.55 -10.81
C ASN A 417 -19.39 -6.15 -12.28
N ILE A 418 -20.14 -6.78 -13.18
CA ILE A 418 -20.22 -6.40 -14.60
C ILE A 418 -20.60 -4.93 -14.73
N THR A 419 -21.65 -4.51 -14.01
CA THR A 419 -22.15 -3.13 -14.05
C THR A 419 -21.09 -2.15 -13.57
N LYS A 420 -20.51 -2.40 -12.39
CA LYS A 420 -19.46 -1.54 -11.81
C LYS A 420 -18.24 -1.41 -12.75
N HIS A 421 -17.77 -2.50 -13.34
CA HIS A 421 -16.59 -2.49 -14.22
C HIS A 421 -16.87 -1.86 -15.60
N LEU A 422 -18.08 -1.99 -16.15
CA LEU A 422 -18.46 -1.28 -17.39
C LEU A 422 -18.59 0.23 -17.15
N LEU A 423 -19.12 0.62 -15.99
CA LEU A 423 -19.29 2.03 -15.61
C LEU A 423 -18.00 2.70 -15.13
N MET A 424 -16.94 1.93 -14.87
CA MET A 424 -15.71 2.46 -14.24
C MET A 424 -14.99 3.51 -15.07
N PHE A 425 -15.15 3.48 -16.39
CA PHE A 425 -14.48 4.41 -17.29
C PHE A 425 -15.19 5.76 -17.42
N ASN A 426 -16.51 5.79 -17.26
CA ASN A 426 -17.34 6.95 -17.61
C ASN A 426 -18.10 7.54 -16.42
N VAL A 427 -18.43 6.74 -15.39
CA VAL A 427 -19.34 7.15 -14.30
C VAL A 427 -18.66 7.09 -12.94
N ARG A 428 -18.21 5.90 -12.51
CA ARG A 428 -17.67 5.70 -11.16
C ARG A 428 -16.58 4.64 -11.17
N GLY A 429 -15.33 5.05 -11.02
CA GLY A 429 -14.16 4.17 -11.08
C GLY A 429 -13.84 3.48 -9.76
N ASP A 430 -12.60 2.97 -9.69
CA ASP A 430 -12.08 2.25 -8.52
C ASP A 430 -12.08 3.13 -7.27
N GLY A 431 -12.55 2.58 -6.15
CA GLY A 431 -12.62 3.25 -4.85
C GLY A 431 -11.29 3.24 -4.08
N ASN A 432 -10.32 2.44 -4.50
CA ASN A 432 -9.03 2.34 -3.85
C ASN A 432 -8.14 3.54 -4.21
N GLY A 433 -7.78 4.33 -3.19
CA GLY A 433 -6.95 5.52 -3.34
C GLY A 433 -5.55 5.30 -3.93
N ARG A 434 -5.06 4.05 -3.95
CA ARG A 434 -3.80 3.70 -4.65
C ARG A 434 -3.96 3.63 -6.16
N HIS A 435 -5.17 3.33 -6.63
CA HIS A 435 -5.45 3.05 -8.05
C HIS A 435 -6.03 4.27 -8.76
N ASN A 436 -6.80 5.10 -8.05
CA ASN A 436 -7.43 6.29 -8.60
C ASN A 436 -7.77 7.30 -7.49
N LEU A 437 -8.24 8.50 -7.88
CA LEU A 437 -9.03 9.31 -6.95
C LEU A 437 -10.30 8.50 -6.62
N PRO A 438 -10.58 8.17 -5.35
CA PRO A 438 -11.64 7.25 -4.98
C PRO A 438 -12.98 7.57 -5.66
N GLY A 439 -13.46 6.63 -6.48
CA GLY A 439 -14.75 6.71 -7.16
C GLY A 439 -14.79 7.61 -8.39
N GLU A 440 -13.75 8.39 -8.70
CA GLU A 440 -13.72 9.12 -9.98
C GLU A 440 -13.65 8.13 -11.16
N PRO A 441 -14.16 8.49 -12.35
CA PRO A 441 -13.97 7.68 -13.55
C PRO A 441 -12.49 7.42 -13.86
N MET A 442 -12.18 6.24 -14.42
CA MET A 442 -10.80 5.88 -14.80
C MET A 442 -10.27 6.68 -16.01
N LEU A 443 -11.17 7.24 -16.82
CA LEU A 443 -10.83 8.10 -17.96
C LEU A 443 -11.34 9.54 -17.73
N ASP A 444 -10.60 10.52 -18.24
CA ASP A 444 -11.09 11.90 -18.31
C ASP A 444 -12.30 11.99 -19.26
N PRO A 445 -13.16 13.01 -19.12
CA PRO A 445 -14.40 13.11 -19.91
C PRO A 445 -14.19 13.04 -21.43
N LEU A 446 -13.10 13.58 -21.98
CA LEU A 446 -12.91 13.55 -23.42
C LEU A 446 -12.51 12.14 -23.89
N MET A 447 -11.54 11.52 -23.22
CA MET A 447 -11.15 10.15 -23.54
C MET A 447 -12.28 9.15 -23.29
N ALA A 448 -13.06 9.33 -22.22
CA ALA A 448 -14.20 8.49 -21.87
C ALA A 448 -15.30 8.53 -22.95
N ALA A 449 -15.64 9.72 -23.45
CA ALA A 449 -16.61 9.90 -24.53
C ALA A 449 -16.15 9.22 -25.83
N LEU A 450 -14.90 9.45 -26.22
CA LEU A 450 -14.33 8.88 -27.44
C LEU A 450 -14.16 7.37 -27.35
N ALA A 451 -13.73 6.84 -26.19
CA ALA A 451 -13.60 5.41 -25.94
C ALA A 451 -14.95 4.70 -26.03
N ALA A 452 -16.00 5.23 -25.39
CA ALA A 452 -17.34 4.64 -25.45
C ALA A 452 -17.90 4.64 -26.89
N LEU A 453 -17.77 5.77 -27.60
CA LEU A 453 -18.21 5.89 -28.99
C LEU A 453 -17.42 4.94 -29.92
N GLY A 454 -16.10 4.86 -29.72
CA GLY A 454 -15.21 3.98 -30.49
C GLY A 454 -15.44 2.49 -30.22
N PHE A 455 -15.71 2.11 -28.97
CA PHE A 455 -16.08 0.75 -28.59
C PHE A 455 -17.40 0.33 -29.22
N GLY A 456 -18.43 1.18 -29.13
CA GLY A 456 -19.72 0.93 -29.80
C GLY A 456 -19.57 0.81 -31.31
N TYR A 457 -18.77 1.69 -31.94
CA TYR A 457 -18.47 1.59 -33.36
C TYR A 457 -17.70 0.30 -33.73
N ALA A 458 -16.77 -0.15 -32.90
CA ALA A 458 -16.03 -1.39 -33.10
C ALA A 458 -16.94 -2.62 -33.00
N LEU A 459 -17.89 -2.64 -32.06
CA LEU A 459 -18.90 -3.70 -31.93
C LEU A 459 -19.82 -3.78 -33.15
N LEU A 460 -20.29 -2.64 -33.64
CA LEU A 460 -21.15 -2.62 -34.83
C LEU A 460 -20.38 -3.00 -36.11
N ASN A 461 -19.06 -2.87 -36.09
CA ASN A 461 -18.15 -3.26 -37.16
C ASN A 461 -17.26 -4.45 -36.78
N ILE A 462 -17.79 -5.39 -35.98
CA ILE A 462 -17.02 -6.51 -35.41
C ILE A 462 -16.43 -7.45 -36.47
N ARG A 463 -16.98 -7.44 -37.69
CA ARG A 463 -16.44 -8.22 -38.83
C ARG A 463 -15.02 -7.80 -39.23
N ASN A 464 -14.58 -6.61 -38.83
CA ASN A 464 -13.18 -6.24 -38.97
C ASN A 464 -12.35 -7.00 -37.92
N PRO A 465 -11.39 -7.84 -38.31
CA PRO A 465 -10.63 -8.66 -37.38
C PRO A 465 -9.92 -7.85 -36.29
N ARG A 466 -9.48 -6.62 -36.59
CA ARG A 466 -8.84 -5.76 -35.58
C ARG A 466 -9.84 -5.29 -34.53
N ASN A 467 -11.07 -4.95 -34.94
CA ASN A 467 -12.15 -4.60 -34.02
C ASN A 467 -12.50 -5.79 -33.14
N LEU A 468 -12.70 -6.98 -33.74
CA LEU A 468 -12.97 -8.21 -32.98
C LEU A 468 -11.88 -8.46 -31.96
N PHE A 469 -10.60 -8.37 -32.35
CA PHE A 469 -9.51 -8.65 -31.44
C PHE A 469 -9.40 -7.64 -30.30
N MET A 470 -9.57 -6.35 -30.57
CA MET A 470 -9.53 -5.32 -29.52
C MET A 470 -10.75 -5.39 -28.60
N VAL A 471 -11.94 -5.74 -29.11
CA VAL A 471 -13.13 -5.99 -28.28
C VAL A 471 -12.94 -7.21 -27.39
N LEU A 472 -12.43 -8.33 -27.92
CA LEU A 472 -12.13 -9.52 -27.12
C LEU A 472 -11.04 -9.24 -26.09
N THR A 473 -10.02 -8.47 -26.44
CA THR A 473 -8.97 -8.02 -25.50
C THR A 473 -9.58 -7.19 -24.38
N PHE A 474 -10.41 -6.21 -24.71
CA PHE A 474 -11.08 -5.36 -23.72
C PHE A 474 -11.98 -6.17 -22.78
N LEU A 475 -12.89 -6.98 -23.32
CA LEU A 475 -13.82 -7.78 -22.51
C LEU A 475 -13.11 -8.87 -21.70
N GLY A 476 -12.11 -9.54 -22.30
CA GLY A 476 -11.30 -10.54 -21.62
C GLY A 476 -10.53 -9.92 -20.45
N MET A 477 -9.84 -8.80 -20.67
CA MET A 477 -9.09 -8.15 -19.59
C MET A 477 -10.00 -7.52 -18.53
N LEU A 478 -11.22 -7.11 -18.88
CA LEU A 478 -12.22 -6.69 -17.89
C LEU A 478 -12.69 -7.85 -17.01
N ALA A 479 -12.71 -9.08 -17.54
CA ALA A 479 -13.12 -10.27 -16.80
C ALA A 479 -12.25 -10.54 -15.56
N GLY A 480 -10.97 -10.14 -15.57
CA GLY A 480 -10.08 -10.28 -14.41
C GLY A 480 -10.57 -9.53 -13.17
N GLY A 481 -11.22 -8.38 -13.35
CA GLY A 481 -11.87 -7.64 -12.26
C GLY A 481 -13.28 -8.16 -11.98
N ILE A 482 -14.06 -8.45 -13.02
CA ILE A 482 -15.46 -8.91 -12.90
C ILE A 482 -15.57 -10.22 -12.10
N LEU A 483 -14.66 -11.16 -12.34
CA LEU A 483 -14.65 -12.48 -11.70
C LEU A 483 -13.97 -12.48 -10.32
N SER A 484 -13.62 -11.31 -9.79
CA SER A 484 -13.02 -11.15 -8.47
C SER A 484 -14.04 -10.75 -7.39
N ILE A 485 -13.62 -10.80 -6.12
CA ILE A 485 -14.38 -10.36 -4.94
C ILE A 485 -15.13 -9.03 -5.16
N ASP A 486 -16.40 -9.01 -4.77
CA ASP A 486 -17.41 -7.99 -5.10
C ASP A 486 -17.31 -6.70 -4.27
N PHE A 487 -16.76 -6.77 -3.05
CA PHE A 487 -16.53 -5.59 -2.21
C PHE A 487 -15.43 -4.66 -2.74
N GLU A 488 -14.48 -5.19 -3.53
CA GLU A 488 -13.42 -4.40 -4.18
C GLU A 488 -13.82 -3.89 -5.56
N ALA A 489 -14.99 -4.25 -6.08
CA ALA A 489 -15.41 -3.85 -7.42
C ALA A 489 -15.86 -2.38 -7.48
N PRO A 490 -15.54 -1.62 -8.55
CA PRO A 490 -14.69 -2.04 -9.67
C PRO A 490 -13.20 -2.01 -9.28
N GLN A 491 -12.42 -2.98 -9.79
CA GLN A 491 -11.02 -3.16 -9.44
C GLN A 491 -10.13 -2.92 -10.67
N ALA A 492 -9.50 -1.74 -10.73
CA ALA A 492 -8.73 -1.30 -11.88
C ALA A 492 -7.44 -2.11 -12.09
N TYR A 493 -6.71 -2.44 -11.03
CA TYR A 493 -5.45 -3.19 -11.14
C TYR A 493 -5.64 -4.58 -11.78
N ARG A 494 -6.71 -5.30 -11.43
CA ARG A 494 -7.07 -6.62 -12.01
C ARG A 494 -7.57 -6.50 -13.44
N SER A 495 -8.08 -5.35 -13.83
CA SER A 495 -8.51 -5.03 -15.19
C SER A 495 -7.48 -4.23 -16.00
N ILE A 496 -6.23 -4.12 -15.54
CA ILE A 496 -5.23 -3.21 -16.11
C ILE A 496 -4.94 -3.44 -17.60
N GLY A 497 -5.07 -4.68 -18.10
CA GLY A 497 -4.85 -5.01 -19.52
C GLY A 497 -5.80 -4.33 -20.50
N VAL A 498 -6.91 -3.75 -20.03
CA VAL A 498 -7.77 -2.91 -20.90
C VAL A 498 -7.01 -1.72 -21.50
N LEU A 499 -5.90 -1.28 -20.87
CA LEU A 499 -5.03 -0.22 -21.37
C LEU A 499 -4.42 -0.52 -22.76
N ALA A 500 -4.31 -1.79 -23.17
CA ALA A 500 -3.88 -2.15 -24.52
C ALA A 500 -4.93 -1.79 -25.59
N ALA A 501 -6.23 -1.84 -25.23
CA ALA A 501 -7.35 -1.63 -26.15
C ALA A 501 -7.95 -0.21 -26.10
N LEU A 502 -7.90 0.47 -24.94
CA LEU A 502 -8.52 1.79 -24.77
C LEU A 502 -8.02 2.85 -25.77
N PRO A 503 -6.71 3.03 -26.00
CA PRO A 503 -6.22 4.00 -26.98
C PRO A 503 -6.72 3.74 -28.40
N TYR A 504 -6.91 2.47 -28.76
CA TYR A 504 -7.49 2.07 -30.05
C TYR A 504 -8.93 2.57 -30.20
N PHE A 505 -9.77 2.40 -29.17
CA PHE A 505 -11.14 2.91 -29.19
C PHE A 505 -11.19 4.43 -29.20
N ILE A 506 -10.31 5.12 -28.48
CA ILE A 506 -10.26 6.58 -28.43
C ILE A 506 -10.00 7.19 -29.83
N ILE A 507 -9.09 6.61 -30.62
CA ILE A 507 -8.72 7.17 -31.93
C ILE A 507 -9.63 6.72 -33.09
N LEU A 508 -10.48 5.71 -32.89
CA LEU A 508 -11.37 5.16 -33.92
C LEU A 508 -12.33 6.21 -34.51
N PRO A 509 -13.07 7.00 -33.69
CA PRO A 509 -13.93 8.06 -34.19
C PRO A 509 -13.17 9.15 -34.95
N LEU A 510 -11.96 9.51 -34.49
CA LEU A 510 -11.09 10.48 -35.16
C LEU A 510 -10.63 9.97 -36.53
N GLY A 511 -10.29 8.69 -36.62
CA GLY A 511 -9.96 8.02 -37.87
C GLY A 511 -11.12 8.01 -38.86
N ALA A 512 -12.33 7.74 -38.38
CA ALA A 512 -13.54 7.78 -39.20
C ALA A 512 -13.82 9.20 -39.73
N LEU A 513 -13.70 10.23 -38.87
CA LEU A 513 -13.87 11.63 -39.25
C LEU A 513 -12.81 12.07 -40.28
N LYS A 514 -11.54 11.69 -40.08
CA LYS A 514 -10.43 11.98 -40.99
C LYS A 514 -10.65 11.42 -42.39
N GLU A 515 -11.13 10.17 -42.51
CA GLU A 515 -11.45 9.62 -43.83
C GLU A 515 -12.69 10.26 -44.46
N ALA A 516 -13.72 10.59 -43.67
CA ALA A 516 -14.93 11.23 -44.18
C ALA A 516 -14.68 12.65 -44.71
N LEU A 517 -13.96 13.49 -43.93
CA LEU A 517 -13.54 14.83 -44.35
C LEU A 517 -12.60 14.78 -45.56
N GLY A 518 -11.64 13.87 -45.56
CA GLY A 518 -10.75 13.69 -46.70
C GLY A 518 -11.48 13.28 -47.99
N ALA A 519 -12.63 12.61 -47.89
CA ALA A 519 -13.43 12.22 -49.04
C ALA A 519 -14.23 13.39 -49.65
N LEU A 520 -14.44 14.49 -48.93
CA LEU A 520 -15.12 15.69 -49.47
C LEU A 520 -14.28 16.39 -50.53
N PHE A 521 -12.95 16.35 -50.40
CA PHE A 521 -12.02 17.08 -51.25
C PHE A 521 -11.30 16.13 -52.21
N THR A 522 -11.40 16.39 -53.50
CA THR A 522 -10.72 15.61 -54.56
C THR A 522 -9.29 16.10 -54.83
N GLY A 523 -9.01 17.39 -54.58
CA GLY A 523 -7.68 17.97 -54.70
C GLY A 523 -6.77 17.57 -53.53
N LEU A 524 -5.55 17.11 -53.84
CA LEU A 524 -4.54 16.69 -52.85
C LEU A 524 -4.25 17.75 -51.76
N PRO A 525 -4.09 19.05 -52.08
CA PRO A 525 -3.81 20.08 -51.06
C PRO A 525 -4.98 20.26 -50.10
N ALA A 526 -6.19 20.45 -50.62
CA ALA A 526 -7.40 20.64 -49.82
C ALA A 526 -7.72 19.41 -48.95
N ARG A 527 -7.51 18.20 -49.49
CA ARG A 527 -7.64 16.95 -48.73
C ARG A 527 -6.65 16.87 -47.58
N ARG A 528 -5.38 17.23 -47.79
CA ARG A 528 -4.35 17.25 -46.74
C ARG A 528 -4.67 18.27 -45.66
N VAL A 529 -5.14 19.47 -46.02
CA VAL A 529 -5.60 20.50 -45.07
C VAL A 529 -6.76 19.98 -44.22
N ALA A 530 -7.79 19.41 -44.84
CA ALA A 530 -8.95 18.88 -44.12
C ALA A 530 -8.57 17.74 -43.14
N GLN A 531 -7.67 16.85 -43.54
CA GLN A 531 -7.15 15.80 -42.65
C GLN A 531 -6.26 16.40 -41.54
N GLY A 532 -5.46 17.42 -41.85
CA GLY A 532 -4.66 18.17 -40.90
C GLY A 532 -5.49 18.82 -39.79
N LEU A 533 -6.67 19.36 -40.12
CA LEU A 533 -7.61 19.92 -39.14
C LEU A 533 -8.10 18.87 -38.13
N VAL A 534 -8.37 17.64 -38.57
CA VAL A 534 -8.75 16.55 -37.64
C VAL A 534 -7.59 16.20 -36.71
N TYR A 535 -6.36 16.17 -37.22
CA TYR A 535 -5.18 15.91 -36.39
C TYR A 535 -4.91 17.06 -35.42
N ALA A 536 -5.07 18.31 -35.84
CA ALA A 536 -4.93 19.47 -34.97
C ALA A 536 -5.99 19.47 -33.85
N ALA A 537 -7.25 19.16 -34.19
CA ALA A 537 -8.32 19.01 -33.20
C ALA A 537 -8.07 17.83 -32.25
N GLY A 538 -7.60 16.69 -32.78
CA GLY A 538 -7.21 15.54 -31.98
C GLY A 538 -6.03 15.86 -31.04
N LEU A 539 -5.03 16.58 -31.52
CA LEU A 539 -3.87 17.02 -30.74
C LEU A 539 -4.31 17.98 -29.63
N ALA A 540 -5.13 18.98 -29.95
CA ALA A 540 -5.69 19.90 -28.95
C ALA A 540 -6.50 19.13 -27.89
N GLY A 541 -7.29 18.13 -28.31
CA GLY A 541 -7.99 17.24 -27.41
C GLY A 541 -7.06 16.46 -26.47
N VAL A 542 -5.99 15.86 -27.00
CA VAL A 542 -4.98 15.16 -26.19
C VAL A 542 -4.24 16.11 -25.25
N VAL A 543 -3.97 17.35 -25.66
CA VAL A 543 -3.34 18.36 -24.78
C VAL A 543 -4.29 18.73 -23.63
N VAL A 544 -5.57 19.00 -23.91
CA VAL A 544 -6.57 19.31 -22.87
C VAL A 544 -6.79 18.13 -21.93
N ALA A 545 -6.98 16.93 -22.48
CA ALA A 545 -7.13 15.71 -21.69
C ALA A 545 -5.86 15.41 -20.90
N GLY A 546 -4.68 15.58 -21.50
CA GLY A 546 -3.38 15.41 -20.87
C GLY A 546 -3.19 16.36 -19.71
N GLN A 547 -3.49 17.65 -19.88
CA GLN A 547 -3.45 18.62 -18.79
C GLN A 547 -4.39 18.21 -17.65
N ALA A 548 -5.62 17.79 -17.95
CA ALA A 548 -6.57 17.33 -16.94
C ALA A 548 -6.06 16.09 -16.18
N ASN A 549 -5.53 15.08 -16.88
CA ASN A 549 -5.01 13.87 -16.27
C ASN A 549 -3.73 14.14 -15.45
N VAL A 550 -2.80 14.93 -15.98
CA VAL A 550 -1.54 15.31 -15.30
C VAL A 550 -1.84 16.12 -14.05
N THR A 551 -2.74 17.10 -14.11
CA THR A 551 -3.20 17.86 -12.93
C THR A 551 -3.87 16.93 -11.92
N ALA A 552 -4.74 16.03 -12.38
CA ALA A 552 -5.40 15.08 -11.49
C ALA A 552 -4.41 14.15 -10.80
N PHE A 553 -3.35 13.72 -11.49
CA PHE A 553 -2.33 12.83 -10.95
C PHE A 553 -1.33 13.58 -10.04
N PHE A 554 -0.66 14.63 -10.55
CA PHE A 554 0.41 15.32 -9.84
C PHE A 554 -0.07 16.35 -8.80
N ASP A 555 -1.31 16.85 -8.89
CA ASP A 555 -1.82 17.89 -7.97
C ASP A 555 -3.03 17.43 -7.14
N ARG A 556 -3.93 16.61 -7.68
CA ARG A 556 -5.08 16.14 -6.89
C ARG A 556 -4.72 14.90 -6.09
N GLN A 557 -4.25 13.83 -6.73
CA GLN A 557 -3.85 12.59 -6.04
C GLN A 557 -2.62 12.78 -5.14
N ARG A 558 -1.67 13.63 -5.50
CA ARG A 558 -0.50 13.85 -4.64
C ARG A 558 -0.83 14.28 -3.22
N TYR A 559 -1.94 15.02 -3.06
CA TYR A 559 -2.24 15.72 -1.83
C TYR A 559 -3.60 15.34 -1.23
N ALA A 560 -4.34 14.42 -1.83
CA ALA A 560 -5.61 13.95 -1.30
C ALA A 560 -5.36 12.85 -0.26
N THR A 561 -5.86 13.05 0.96
CA THR A 561 -5.63 12.15 2.12
C THR A 561 -6.08 10.72 1.84
N ASP A 562 -7.18 10.56 1.10
CA ASP A 562 -7.77 9.29 0.68
C ASP A 562 -6.93 8.53 -0.35
N THR A 563 -6.01 9.19 -1.04
CA THR A 563 -4.99 8.57 -1.90
C THR A 563 -3.63 8.43 -1.24
N TRP A 564 -3.34 9.29 -0.26
CA TRP A 564 -2.06 9.35 0.44
C TRP A 564 -1.95 8.27 1.52
N LEU A 565 -2.96 8.13 2.40
CA LEU A 565 -2.94 7.14 3.49
C LEU A 565 -2.78 5.70 3.00
N PRO A 566 -3.50 5.26 1.93
CA PRO A 566 -3.39 3.88 1.45
C PRO A 566 -1.99 3.48 0.93
N GLN A 567 -1.08 4.42 0.70
CA GLN A 567 0.30 4.14 0.23
C GLN A 567 1.27 3.73 1.34
N SER A 568 0.75 3.30 2.51
CA SER A 568 1.56 3.03 3.71
C SER A 568 2.44 4.22 4.11
N THR A 569 1.87 5.42 3.98
CA THR A 569 2.56 6.66 4.31
C THR A 569 2.85 6.79 5.81
N PRO A 570 1.94 6.47 6.75
CA PRO A 570 2.27 6.46 8.18
C PRO A 570 3.51 5.61 8.50
N GLU A 571 3.58 4.41 7.93
CA GLU A 571 4.69 3.47 8.10
C GLU A 571 5.98 4.03 7.49
N THR A 572 5.91 4.61 6.29
CA THR A 572 7.07 5.21 5.62
C THR A 572 7.64 6.38 6.41
N PHE A 573 6.79 7.24 6.97
CA PHE A 573 7.22 8.38 7.78
C PHE A 573 7.73 7.94 9.16
N ALA A 574 7.11 6.94 9.79
CA ALA A 574 7.64 6.33 10.99
C ALA A 574 9.06 5.80 10.73
N ALA A 575 9.29 5.10 9.62
CA ALA A 575 10.62 4.63 9.23
C ALA A 575 11.64 5.77 9.10
N ARG A 576 11.26 6.87 8.46
CA ARG A 576 12.10 8.07 8.31
C ARG A 576 12.46 8.70 9.67
N GLU A 577 11.49 8.79 10.59
CA GLU A 577 11.76 9.24 11.96
C GLU A 577 12.63 8.25 12.75
N MET A 578 12.50 6.94 12.53
CA MET A 578 13.40 5.93 13.10
C MET A 578 14.84 6.17 12.66
N VAL A 579 15.08 6.42 11.37
CA VAL A 579 16.43 6.73 10.84
C VAL A 579 17.00 7.99 11.49
N ARG A 580 16.18 9.03 11.68
CA ARG A 580 16.58 10.29 12.34
C ARG A 580 17.02 10.07 13.79
N LEU A 581 16.28 9.24 14.52
CA LEU A 581 16.41 9.09 15.98
C LEU A 581 17.39 7.98 16.39
N ALA A 582 17.56 6.94 15.56
CA ALA A 582 18.40 5.78 15.86
C ALA A 582 19.83 6.09 16.35
N PRO A 583 20.54 7.12 15.84
CA PRO A 583 21.89 7.41 16.30
C PRO A 583 22.00 7.71 17.80
N ASN A 584 21.02 8.42 18.37
CA ASN A 584 21.10 8.96 19.74
C ASN A 584 20.06 8.38 20.71
N PHE A 585 19.05 7.68 20.21
CA PHE A 585 17.91 7.22 20.99
C PHE A 585 17.73 5.71 20.90
N ASP A 586 17.32 5.09 22.00
CA ASP A 586 16.75 3.75 22.00
C ASP A 586 15.32 3.84 21.48
N LEU A 587 15.04 3.13 20.39
CA LEU A 587 13.77 3.23 19.69
C LEU A 587 12.72 2.31 20.32
N VAL A 588 11.54 2.88 20.49
CA VAL A 588 10.33 2.20 20.94
C VAL A 588 9.26 2.44 19.89
N VAL A 589 8.81 1.38 19.22
CA VAL A 589 7.99 1.46 18.00
C VAL A 589 6.72 0.67 18.20
N SER A 590 5.58 1.28 17.84
CA SER A 590 4.30 0.62 18.00
C SER A 590 4.18 -0.68 17.21
N THR A 591 3.32 -1.59 17.66
CA THR A 591 3.05 -2.85 16.98
C THR A 591 2.61 -2.69 15.51
N GLN A 592 1.98 -1.57 15.16
CA GLN A 592 1.55 -1.30 13.78
C GLN A 592 2.74 -1.06 12.84
N PHE A 593 3.77 -0.37 13.31
CA PHE A 593 4.95 -0.04 12.51
C PHE A 593 6.03 -1.14 12.57
N ALA A 594 6.11 -1.83 13.71
CA ALA A 594 7.09 -2.88 13.95
C ALA A 594 7.02 -3.99 12.89
N GLY A 595 8.14 -4.22 12.19
CA GLY A 595 8.30 -5.32 11.23
C GLY A 595 7.58 -5.12 9.91
N HIS A 596 6.84 -4.01 9.74
CA HIS A 596 6.13 -3.70 8.51
C HIS A 596 7.12 -3.61 7.33
N PRO A 597 6.84 -4.24 6.16
CA PRO A 597 7.76 -4.23 5.01
C PRO A 597 8.20 -2.84 4.57
N SER A 598 7.27 -1.87 4.56
CA SER A 598 7.58 -0.46 4.27
C SER A 598 8.63 0.12 5.23
N VAL A 599 8.51 -0.16 6.54
CA VAL A 599 9.47 0.30 7.55
C VAL A 599 10.83 -0.36 7.34
N ARG A 600 10.84 -1.67 7.14
CA ARG A 600 12.07 -2.44 6.91
C ARG A 600 12.79 -2.04 5.61
N PHE A 601 12.04 -1.63 4.59
CA PHE A 601 12.61 -1.17 3.33
C PHE A 601 13.23 0.22 3.46
N GLU A 602 12.54 1.16 4.11
CA GLU A 602 12.99 2.56 4.26
C GLU A 602 14.02 2.77 5.37
N ALA A 603 13.95 1.99 6.45
CA ALA A 603 14.86 2.07 7.59
C ALA A 603 15.63 0.75 7.78
N PRO A 604 16.45 0.33 6.79
CA PRO A 604 17.10 -0.98 6.82
C PRO A 604 18.06 -1.12 8.01
N ASP A 605 18.66 -0.03 8.50
CA ASP A 605 19.62 -0.09 9.62
C ASP A 605 18.96 0.02 11.00
N ALA A 606 17.71 0.49 11.07
CA ALA A 606 16.96 0.66 12.31
C ALA A 606 16.26 -0.65 12.73
N LYS A 607 17.03 -1.74 12.87
CA LYS A 607 16.51 -3.08 13.20
C LYS A 607 16.31 -3.32 14.70
N ASN A 608 17.04 -2.60 15.53
CA ASN A 608 17.05 -2.78 16.98
C ASN A 608 16.12 -1.75 17.64
N TYR A 609 14.84 -2.12 17.77
CA TYR A 609 13.84 -1.34 18.48
C TYR A 609 13.00 -2.25 19.38
N LYS A 610 12.40 -1.67 20.41
CA LYS A 610 11.42 -2.35 21.27
C LYS A 610 10.04 -2.19 20.67
N ILE A 611 9.30 -3.29 20.59
CA ILE A 611 7.89 -3.26 20.18
C ILE A 611 7.08 -2.76 21.37
N PHE A 612 6.17 -1.82 21.12
CA PHE A 612 5.33 -1.21 22.14
C PHE A 612 3.85 -1.33 21.80
N SER A 613 3.07 -1.66 22.82
CA SER A 613 1.64 -1.85 22.78
C SER A 613 0.99 -1.10 23.95
N ALA A 614 -0.33 -0.99 23.96
CA ALA A 614 -1.06 -0.31 25.02
C ALA A 614 -0.85 -0.93 26.43
N ASN A 615 -0.31 -2.16 26.50
CA ASN A 615 0.01 -2.84 27.75
C ASN A 615 1.44 -2.55 28.24
N ASP A 616 2.29 -1.90 27.49
CA ASP A 616 3.69 -1.78 27.92
C ASP A 616 3.90 -0.58 28.85
N LEU A 617 4.85 -0.71 29.78
CA LEU A 617 5.25 0.40 30.64
C LEU A 617 5.90 1.51 29.80
N LEU A 618 5.56 2.76 30.10
CA LEU A 618 6.04 3.95 29.38
C LEU A 618 7.54 4.28 29.57
N LEU A 619 8.23 3.57 30.46
CA LEU A 619 9.68 3.67 30.60
C LEU A 619 10.25 2.25 30.60
N PRO A 620 10.54 1.68 29.43
CA PRO A 620 11.24 0.41 29.35
C PRO A 620 12.68 0.61 29.83
N ALA A 621 13.38 -0.51 30.06
CA ALA A 621 14.84 -0.47 30.23
C ALA A 621 15.50 0.35 29.11
N PHE A 622 16.47 1.19 29.43
CA PHE A 622 17.14 2.05 28.47
C PHE A 622 18.65 1.99 28.69
N THR A 623 19.41 2.34 27.67
CA THR A 623 20.87 2.38 27.73
C THR A 623 21.30 3.67 28.42
N PRO A 624 22.09 3.62 29.51
CA PRO A 624 22.59 4.83 30.16
C PRO A 624 23.31 5.76 29.18
N GLY A 625 23.01 7.06 29.25
CA GLY A 625 23.58 8.08 28.35
C GLY A 625 22.88 8.22 26.98
N ARG A 626 21.94 7.33 26.64
CA ARG A 626 21.08 7.46 25.44
C ARG A 626 19.70 7.96 25.83
N GLY A 627 19.03 8.66 24.91
CA GLY A 627 17.63 9.03 25.06
C GLY A 627 16.70 7.85 24.72
N VAL A 628 15.41 8.01 24.95
CA VAL A 628 14.38 7.05 24.51
C VAL A 628 13.42 7.76 23.57
N ALA A 629 13.14 7.16 22.40
CA ALA A 629 12.23 7.74 21.43
C ALA A 629 11.08 6.80 21.08
N TYR A 630 9.86 7.30 21.20
CA TYR A 630 8.61 6.61 20.89
C TYR A 630 8.09 7.00 19.52
N LEU A 631 7.81 6.02 18.67
CA LEU A 631 6.99 6.19 17.47
C LEU A 631 5.68 5.43 17.63
N LEU A 632 4.59 6.18 17.74
CA LEU A 632 3.27 5.67 18.13
C LEU A 632 2.26 5.92 17.02
N ASP A 633 1.41 4.92 16.75
CA ASP A 633 0.22 5.10 15.91
C ASP A 633 -0.95 5.71 16.72
N LEU A 634 -2.04 6.04 16.04
CA LEU A 634 -3.18 6.74 16.64
C LEU A 634 -3.92 5.95 17.71
N SER A 635 -3.86 4.61 17.69
CA SER A 635 -4.47 3.80 18.74
C SER A 635 -3.81 4.02 20.11
N LEU A 636 -2.58 4.54 20.11
CA LEU A 636 -1.77 4.83 21.30
C LEU A 636 -1.79 6.31 21.70
N THR A 637 -2.80 7.07 21.26
CA THR A 637 -3.03 8.46 21.70
C THR A 637 -3.02 8.61 23.25
N PRO A 638 -3.63 7.71 24.05
CA PRO A 638 -3.55 7.79 25.51
C PRO A 638 -2.12 7.70 26.06
N ALA A 639 -1.30 6.80 25.50
CA ALA A 639 0.10 6.65 25.87
C ALA A 639 0.91 7.92 25.50
N TYR A 640 0.64 8.48 24.32
CA TYR A 640 1.21 9.76 23.88
C TYR A 640 0.91 10.90 24.86
N GLU A 641 -0.34 11.09 25.28
CA GLU A 641 -0.71 12.15 26.22
C GLU A 641 -0.14 11.90 27.64
N GLN A 642 0.07 10.64 28.02
CA GLN A 642 0.74 10.32 29.27
C GLN A 642 2.25 10.62 29.20
N LEU A 643 2.93 10.30 28.10
CA LEU A 643 4.34 10.66 27.88
C LEU A 643 4.55 12.16 27.94
N ARG A 644 3.65 12.95 27.33
CA ARG A 644 3.72 14.42 27.37
C ARG A 644 3.58 15.00 28.77
N ARG A 645 2.78 14.37 29.63
CA ARG A 645 2.64 14.76 31.03
C ARG A 645 3.86 14.40 31.87
N TYR A 646 4.45 13.24 31.61
CA TYR A 646 5.63 12.78 32.35
C TYR A 646 6.92 13.49 31.91
N PHE A 647 7.01 13.83 30.63
CA PHE A 647 8.18 14.46 30.01
C PHE A 647 7.76 15.73 29.26
N PRO A 648 7.39 16.81 29.97
CA PRO A 648 6.91 18.04 29.34
C PRO A 648 7.96 18.74 28.45
N ASN A 649 9.25 18.43 28.65
CA ASN A 649 10.36 18.95 27.86
C ASN A 649 10.75 18.07 26.66
N ALA A 650 10.15 16.88 26.50
CA ALA A 650 10.47 15.99 25.39
C ALA A 650 10.16 16.62 24.02
N GLU A 651 11.02 16.37 23.03
CA GLU A 651 10.74 16.79 21.65
C GLU A 651 9.55 15.97 21.14
N THR A 652 8.42 16.64 20.91
CA THR A 652 7.22 16.00 20.40
C THR A 652 6.95 16.44 18.96
N ARG A 653 6.74 15.48 18.06
CA ARG A 653 6.30 15.74 16.68
C ARG A 653 4.96 15.07 16.39
N LEU A 654 4.01 15.89 15.94
CA LEU A 654 2.75 15.45 15.35
C LEU A 654 2.97 15.27 13.85
N LEU A 655 2.92 14.04 13.36
CA LEU A 655 3.12 13.75 11.95
C LEU A 655 1.78 13.92 11.21
N THR A 656 1.70 14.90 10.31
CA THR A 656 0.45 15.30 9.64
C THR A 656 0.50 15.19 8.11
N PRO A 657 -0.65 15.01 7.43
CA PRO A 657 -0.71 14.95 5.97
C PRO A 657 -0.21 16.24 5.29
N PRO A 658 0.18 16.20 4.00
CA PRO A 658 0.76 17.34 3.28
C PRO A 658 -0.10 18.61 3.23
N ARG A 659 -1.44 18.47 3.22
CA ARG A 659 -2.40 19.60 3.17
C ARG A 659 -2.98 19.98 4.54
N GLY A 660 -2.36 19.51 5.62
CA GLY A 660 -2.92 19.62 6.97
C GLY A 660 -4.05 18.61 7.21
N GLY A 661 -4.49 18.52 8.47
CA GLY A 661 -5.40 17.49 8.95
C GLY A 661 -4.95 16.96 10.32
N GLY A 662 -5.70 16.00 10.87
CA GLY A 662 -5.30 15.32 12.10
C GLY A 662 -3.97 14.58 11.94
N PRO A 663 -3.22 14.35 13.05
CA PRO A 663 -2.03 13.52 13.00
C PRO A 663 -2.39 12.09 12.58
N TYR A 664 -1.42 11.37 12.01
CA TYR A 664 -1.52 9.93 11.74
C TYR A 664 -0.52 9.10 12.56
N ALA A 665 0.45 9.75 13.18
CA ALA A 665 1.43 9.14 14.06
C ALA A 665 2.05 10.22 14.97
N TYR A 666 2.61 9.76 16.08
CA TYR A 666 3.29 10.59 17.07
C TYR A 666 4.76 10.17 17.18
N SER A 667 5.65 11.15 17.29
CA SER A 667 7.04 10.92 17.71
C SER A 667 7.28 11.68 19.01
N VAL A 668 7.81 11.00 20.03
CA VAL A 668 8.20 11.61 21.31
C VAL A 668 9.63 11.20 21.62
N ALA A 669 10.57 12.14 21.61
CA ALA A 669 11.97 11.91 21.91
C ALA A 669 12.34 12.51 23.27
N ILE A 670 12.66 11.64 24.22
CA ILE A 670 13.01 11.98 25.60
C ILE A 670 14.53 11.96 25.72
N SER A 671 15.11 13.10 26.11
CA SER A 671 16.57 13.24 26.23
C SER A 671 17.12 12.43 27.42
N PRO A 672 18.43 12.08 27.43
CA PRO A 672 19.05 11.47 28.61
C PRO A 672 18.88 12.33 29.87
N GLU A 673 18.92 13.66 29.73
CA GLU A 673 18.76 14.60 30.83
C GLU A 673 17.33 14.56 31.39
N ASP A 674 16.31 14.54 30.54
CA ASP A 674 14.91 14.43 30.97
C ASP A 674 14.62 13.08 31.64
N ILE A 675 15.22 12.00 31.15
CA ILE A 675 15.12 10.68 31.81
C ILE A 675 15.73 10.77 33.21
N LEU A 676 16.95 11.28 33.34
CA LEU A 676 17.60 11.43 34.65
C LEU A 676 16.83 12.36 35.60
N ALA A 677 16.25 13.44 35.08
CA ALA A 677 15.38 14.36 35.82
C ALA A 677 14.10 13.68 36.33
N ALA A 678 13.62 12.65 35.65
CA ALA A 678 12.46 11.86 36.06
C ALA A 678 12.80 10.73 37.05
N LEU A 679 14.08 10.39 37.25
CA LEU A 679 14.48 9.28 38.13
C LEU A 679 14.89 9.73 39.54
N GLY A 680 14.70 8.86 40.53
CA GLY A 680 15.05 9.08 41.93
C GLY A 680 13.83 9.37 42.81
N ALA A 681 14.06 10.01 43.95
CA ALA A 681 13.04 10.38 44.92
C ALA A 681 13.15 11.84 45.34
N ARG A 682 12.09 12.37 45.95
CA ARG A 682 12.07 13.68 46.58
C ARG A 682 12.05 13.53 48.09
N ALA A 683 13.10 14.01 48.75
CA ALA A 683 13.23 14.00 50.20
C ALA A 683 12.76 15.34 50.78
N SER A 684 11.70 15.31 51.58
CA SER A 684 11.23 16.43 52.39
C SER A 684 11.76 16.30 53.81
N LEU A 685 12.43 17.33 54.33
CA LEU A 685 13.10 17.31 55.63
C LEU A 685 12.29 18.10 56.67
N PHE A 686 12.02 17.47 57.81
CA PHE A 686 11.13 18.00 58.85
C PHE A 686 11.90 18.21 60.16
N PRO A 687 11.96 19.45 60.68
CA PRO A 687 12.59 19.73 61.97
C PRO A 687 12.00 18.87 63.09
N GLY A 688 12.87 18.24 63.89
CA GLY A 688 12.47 17.40 65.02
C GLY A 688 11.65 16.15 64.67
N GLY A 689 11.58 15.75 63.40
CA GLY A 689 10.85 14.54 62.97
C GLY A 689 9.32 14.68 62.96
N ARG A 690 8.82 15.93 62.93
CA ARG A 690 7.39 16.26 62.93
C ARG A 690 6.84 16.36 61.51
N PHE A 691 6.30 15.25 61.00
CA PHE A 691 5.75 15.14 59.63
C PHE A 691 4.42 15.88 59.41
N ASP A 692 3.85 16.45 60.47
CA ASP A 692 2.66 17.29 60.48
C ASP A 692 2.95 18.78 60.23
N ALA A 693 4.22 19.19 60.29
CA ALA A 693 4.67 20.55 59.98
C ALA A 693 5.07 20.71 58.51
N ALA A 694 5.21 21.95 58.02
CA ALA A 694 5.81 22.21 56.71
C ALA A 694 7.29 21.77 56.69
N PRO A 695 7.78 21.15 55.61
CA PRO A 695 9.18 20.76 55.51
C PRO A 695 10.09 22.00 55.49
N ALA A 696 11.20 21.94 56.23
CA ALA A 696 12.21 23.00 56.25
C ALA A 696 12.99 23.08 54.94
N GLN A 697 13.18 21.94 54.27
CA GLN A 697 13.85 21.86 52.98
C GLN A 697 13.34 20.65 52.22
N THR A 698 13.34 20.76 50.90
CA THR A 698 13.10 19.64 49.98
C THR A 698 14.27 19.53 49.03
N LEU A 699 14.76 18.31 48.81
CA LEU A 699 15.84 18.02 47.88
C LEU A 699 15.57 16.72 47.11
N ASP A 700 16.11 16.60 45.90
CA ASP A 700 15.96 15.41 45.09
C ASP A 700 17.17 14.47 45.29
N THR A 701 16.91 13.17 45.38
CA THR A 701 17.93 12.13 45.59
C THR A 701 17.86 11.08 44.48
N PRO A 702 19.00 10.57 43.95
CA PRO A 702 18.98 9.56 42.88
C PRO A 702 18.57 8.17 43.39
N THR A 703 18.78 7.90 44.67
CA THR A 703 18.49 6.62 45.33
C THR A 703 17.71 6.86 46.63
N LEU A 704 17.23 5.77 47.23
CA LEU A 704 16.67 5.77 48.58
C LEU A 704 17.76 5.43 49.62
N SER A 705 18.91 6.09 49.51
CA SER A 705 20.02 5.97 50.44
C SER A 705 20.73 7.31 50.62
N ALA A 706 21.17 7.61 51.83
CA ALA A 706 21.95 8.81 52.12
C ALA A 706 22.81 8.65 53.38
N ASN A 707 23.90 9.42 53.47
CA ASN A 707 24.72 9.56 54.67
C ASN A 707 24.73 11.03 55.13
N TRP A 708 23.68 11.43 55.85
CA TRP A 708 23.55 12.79 56.38
C TRP A 708 24.26 12.99 57.73
N ALA A 709 25.00 11.98 58.23
CA ALA A 709 25.81 12.13 59.43
C ALA A 709 27.03 13.04 59.19
N THR A 710 27.53 13.07 57.96
CA THR A 710 28.75 13.79 57.56
C THR A 710 28.47 15.06 56.74
N ALA A 711 27.28 15.17 56.15
CA ALA A 711 26.84 16.31 55.36
C ALA A 711 25.32 16.50 55.52
N ALA A 712 24.91 17.05 56.67
CA ALA A 712 23.51 17.28 56.98
C ALA A 712 22.95 18.44 56.11
N PRO A 713 21.78 18.28 55.45
CA PRO A 713 21.21 19.34 54.62
C PRO A 713 20.59 20.48 55.43
N VAL A 714 20.14 20.17 56.66
CA VAL A 714 19.48 21.11 57.59
C VAL A 714 20.15 21.02 58.97
N GLU A 715 20.21 22.14 59.68
CA GLU A 715 20.74 22.21 61.04
C GLU A 715 19.82 21.52 62.06
N GLY A 716 20.40 20.95 63.12
CA GLY A 716 19.66 20.29 64.20
C GLY A 716 19.20 18.86 63.90
N ALA A 717 18.32 18.33 64.75
CA ALA A 717 17.70 17.02 64.54
C ALA A 717 16.52 17.15 63.56
N PHE A 718 16.43 16.25 62.59
CA PHE A 718 15.36 16.25 61.61
C PHE A 718 14.98 14.82 61.21
N GLY A 719 13.72 14.66 60.79
CA GLY A 719 13.25 13.49 60.07
C GLY A 719 13.19 13.76 58.57
N ALA A 720 13.09 12.71 57.78
CA ALA A 720 12.96 12.81 56.32
C ALA A 720 11.79 11.96 55.83
N GLU A 721 11.02 12.50 54.89
CA GLU A 721 10.04 11.75 54.11
C GLU A 721 10.51 11.70 52.66
N LEU A 722 10.85 10.51 52.18
CA LEU A 722 11.21 10.28 50.78
C LEU A 722 9.96 9.84 50.01
N ASN A 723 9.56 10.62 49.02
CA ASN A 723 8.42 10.35 48.16
C ASN A 723 8.89 10.05 46.72
N THR A 724 8.41 8.95 46.17
CA THR A 724 8.70 8.51 44.79
C THR A 724 7.58 7.62 44.27
N THR A 725 7.52 7.40 42.96
CA THR A 725 6.74 6.33 42.37
C THR A 725 7.68 5.15 42.10
N LEU A 726 7.39 3.99 42.68
CA LEU A 726 8.10 2.75 42.43
C LEU A 726 7.55 2.09 41.16
N ASN A 727 8.41 1.83 40.18
CA ASN A 727 8.08 0.97 39.06
C ASN A 727 8.36 -0.50 39.44
N ALA A 728 7.29 -1.25 39.71
CA ALA A 728 7.35 -2.69 39.99
C ALA A 728 7.46 -3.47 38.66
N PRO A 729 8.58 -4.14 38.38
CA PRO A 729 8.83 -4.76 37.06
C PRO A 729 7.99 -6.00 36.78
N ARG A 730 7.34 -6.57 37.81
CA ARG A 730 6.46 -7.73 37.69
C ARG A 730 5.53 -7.82 38.90
N ALA A 731 4.39 -8.47 38.72
CA ALA A 731 3.52 -8.85 39.83
C ALA A 731 4.22 -9.85 40.76
N ALA A 732 4.41 -9.50 42.02
CA ALA A 732 5.08 -10.33 43.02
C ALA A 732 4.77 -9.84 44.43
N ASN A 733 5.19 -10.61 45.43
CA ASN A 733 5.27 -10.14 46.81
C ASN A 733 6.56 -9.33 47.00
N TYR A 734 6.46 -8.09 47.49
CA TYR A 734 7.60 -7.20 47.75
C TYR A 734 7.77 -6.98 49.24
N ARG A 735 8.98 -7.24 49.73
CA ARG A 735 9.41 -6.91 51.09
C ARG A 735 10.40 -5.75 51.03
N PHE A 736 10.35 -4.86 52.03
CA PHE A 736 11.23 -3.70 52.13
C PHE A 736 11.94 -3.70 53.48
N ALA A 737 13.20 -3.27 53.51
CA ALA A 737 13.98 -3.08 54.73
C ALA A 737 14.71 -1.73 54.69
N VAL A 738 14.71 -1.03 55.82
CA VAL A 738 15.44 0.23 56.02
C VAL A 738 16.67 -0.07 56.87
N ASN A 739 17.85 -0.08 56.26
CA ASN A 739 19.12 -0.41 56.90
C ASN A 739 19.80 0.88 57.37
N GLY A 740 19.90 1.09 58.69
CA GLY A 740 20.27 2.39 59.26
C GLY A 740 19.13 3.41 59.08
N GLY A 741 18.89 4.31 60.03
CA GLY A 741 17.66 5.13 60.07
C GLY A 741 16.60 4.52 61.01
N GLU A 742 16.87 4.59 62.31
CA GLU A 742 16.03 4.03 63.37
C GLU A 742 14.57 4.52 63.30
N GLY A 743 13.64 3.58 63.46
CA GLY A 743 12.19 3.86 63.41
C GLY A 743 11.66 4.12 61.99
N GLY A 744 12.43 3.83 60.94
CA GLY A 744 12.02 3.98 59.56
C GLY A 744 10.79 3.14 59.19
N GLN A 745 9.86 3.74 58.44
CA GLN A 745 8.62 3.10 57.97
C GLN A 745 8.48 3.26 56.46
N VAL A 746 8.11 2.18 55.78
CA VAL A 746 7.85 2.16 54.34
C VAL A 746 6.36 2.00 54.10
N PHE A 747 5.82 2.84 53.23
CA PHE A 747 4.44 2.80 52.77
C PHE A 747 4.42 2.60 51.26
N VAL A 748 3.61 1.67 50.78
CA VAL A 748 3.35 1.48 49.36
C VAL A 748 1.85 1.64 49.12
N ASP A 749 1.47 2.50 48.18
CA ASP A 749 0.09 2.86 47.88
C ASP A 749 -0.71 3.30 49.13
N GLY A 750 -0.03 3.97 50.06
CA GLY A 750 -0.60 4.40 51.34
C GLY A 750 -0.67 3.32 52.42
N PHE A 751 -0.44 2.05 52.08
CA PHE A 751 -0.41 0.96 53.06
C PHE A 751 0.96 0.85 53.73
N PRO A 752 1.04 0.76 55.07
CA PRO A 752 2.30 0.40 55.73
C PRO A 752 2.72 -1.02 55.31
N VAL A 753 3.97 -1.20 54.90
CA VAL A 753 4.49 -2.50 54.44
C VAL A 753 4.67 -3.43 55.64
N PRO A 754 4.00 -4.59 55.71
CA PRO A 754 4.19 -5.55 56.78
C PRO A 754 5.48 -6.36 56.58
N ALA A 755 5.99 -7.00 57.64
CA ALA A 755 7.19 -7.84 57.56
C ALA A 755 7.06 -9.01 56.55
N ALA A 756 5.84 -9.51 56.35
CA ALA A 756 5.54 -10.55 55.36
C ALA A 756 5.58 -10.05 53.90
N GLY A 757 5.66 -8.73 53.67
CA GLY A 757 5.63 -8.11 52.35
C GLY A 757 4.23 -7.79 51.84
N LEU A 758 4.16 -7.06 50.73
CA LEU A 758 2.93 -6.66 50.07
C LEU A 758 2.89 -7.22 48.64
N ASP A 759 1.76 -7.79 48.24
CA ASP A 759 1.54 -8.20 46.86
C ASP A 759 1.32 -6.97 45.98
N LEU A 760 2.26 -6.70 45.09
CA LEU A 760 2.16 -5.62 44.12
C LEU A 760 1.82 -6.18 42.74
N ALA A 761 1.01 -5.43 42.00
CA ALA A 761 0.84 -5.62 40.57
C ALA A 761 2.10 -5.18 39.82
N GLU A 762 2.22 -5.54 38.54
CA GLU A 762 3.21 -4.91 37.67
C GLU A 762 2.79 -3.45 37.38
N GLY A 763 3.70 -2.49 37.49
CA GLY A 763 3.43 -1.08 37.17
C GLY A 763 3.87 -0.09 38.24
N ASN A 764 3.30 1.12 38.18
CA ASN A 764 3.72 2.25 39.01
C ASN A 764 2.94 2.30 40.33
N HIS A 765 3.63 2.17 41.46
CA HIS A 765 3.09 2.23 42.82
C HIS A 765 3.63 3.44 43.58
N ALA A 766 2.82 4.08 44.43
CA ALA A 766 3.32 5.19 45.25
C ALA A 766 4.20 4.63 46.36
N LEU A 767 5.42 5.12 46.52
CA LEU A 767 6.35 4.70 47.55
C LEU A 767 6.74 5.90 48.43
N ARG A 768 6.44 5.78 49.73
CA ARG A 768 6.73 6.80 50.74
C ARG A 768 7.55 6.15 51.86
N VAL A 769 8.70 6.73 52.19
CA VAL A 769 9.56 6.27 53.29
C VAL A 769 9.69 7.37 54.32
N ARG A 770 9.27 7.11 55.56
CA ARG A 770 9.40 8.05 56.68
C ARG A 770 10.54 7.61 57.58
N LEU A 771 11.47 8.52 57.83
CA LEU A 771 12.63 8.34 58.71
C LEU A 771 12.52 9.37 59.84
N PRO A 772 12.02 9.01 61.03
CA PRO A 772 11.86 9.95 62.14
C PRO A 772 13.19 10.58 62.61
N ASN A 773 14.29 9.81 62.50
CA ASN A 773 15.65 10.30 62.72
C ASN A 773 16.50 10.06 61.47
N ALA A 774 16.61 11.09 60.64
CA ALA A 774 17.30 11.01 59.36
C ALA A 774 18.81 11.32 59.45
N ARG A 775 19.34 11.70 60.60
CA ARG A 775 20.75 12.12 60.72
C ARG A 775 21.75 10.97 60.60
N THR A 776 21.31 9.72 60.68
CA THR A 776 22.15 8.53 60.48
C THR A 776 22.21 8.12 59.01
N ALA A 777 23.26 7.40 58.62
CA ALA A 777 23.28 6.75 57.31
C ALA A 777 22.12 5.75 57.19
N PHE A 778 21.46 5.72 56.04
CA PHE A 778 20.39 4.76 55.76
C PHE A 778 20.43 4.26 54.31
N GLU A 779 19.86 3.08 54.10
CA GLU A 779 19.60 2.51 52.78
C GLU A 779 18.29 1.72 52.78
N VAL A 780 17.41 2.01 51.83
CA VAL A 780 16.19 1.22 51.60
C VAL A 780 16.47 0.13 50.58
N THR A 781 16.22 -1.11 50.99
CA THR A 781 16.40 -2.31 50.18
C THR A 781 15.07 -3.03 49.98
N TRP A 782 14.94 -3.78 48.90
CA TRP A 782 13.77 -4.61 48.61
C TRP A 782 14.15 -6.08 48.38
N LEU A 783 13.16 -6.96 48.51
CA LEU A 783 13.24 -8.36 48.10
C LEU A 783 11.98 -8.71 47.31
N ILE A 784 12.15 -9.16 46.08
CA ILE A 784 11.06 -9.48 45.15
C ILE A 784 10.80 -10.99 45.14
N GLY A 785 9.66 -11.40 45.68
CA GLY A 785 9.27 -12.79 45.84
C GLY A 785 9.97 -13.47 47.01
N ASN A 786 10.11 -14.80 46.91
CA ASN A 786 10.58 -15.64 48.01
C ASN A 786 12.06 -16.06 47.89
N ASN A 787 12.70 -15.79 46.75
CA ASN A 787 14.06 -16.24 46.44
C ASN A 787 15.01 -15.05 46.34
N GLY A 788 16.18 -15.14 46.98
CA GLY A 788 17.22 -14.10 46.97
C GLY A 788 17.37 -13.36 48.30
N GLY A 789 18.32 -12.41 48.35
CA GLY A 789 18.53 -11.51 49.48
C GLY A 789 17.98 -10.11 49.21
N PHE A 790 17.89 -9.29 50.25
CA PHE A 790 17.57 -7.86 50.10
C PHE A 790 18.63 -7.16 49.25
N GLN A 791 18.19 -6.33 48.32
CA GLN A 791 19.06 -5.56 47.42
C GLN A 791 18.63 -4.09 47.41
N PRO A 792 19.56 -3.15 47.15
CA PRO A 792 19.21 -1.75 46.93
C PRO A 792 18.20 -1.62 45.79
N ILE A 793 17.22 -0.72 45.95
CA ILE A 793 16.26 -0.44 44.89
C ILE A 793 17.00 0.34 43.78
N PRO A 794 17.05 -0.17 42.54
CA PRO A 794 17.78 0.49 41.48
C PRO A 794 17.12 1.84 41.15
N GLN A 795 17.94 2.85 40.84
CA GLN A 795 17.46 4.18 40.47
C GLN A 795 16.44 4.14 39.30
N SER A 796 16.62 3.22 38.35
CA SER A 796 15.70 3.03 37.22
C SER A 796 14.28 2.62 37.62
N ALA A 797 14.08 2.14 38.85
CA ALA A 797 12.75 1.79 39.39
C ALA A 797 12.13 2.94 40.22
N LEU A 798 12.83 4.05 40.42
CA LEU A 798 12.38 5.18 41.22
C LEU A 798 12.03 6.34 40.28
N LEU A 799 10.76 6.69 40.20
CA LEU A 799 10.23 7.73 39.32
C LEU A 799 9.78 8.93 40.17
N ARG A 800 10.41 10.09 40.00
CA ARG A 800 10.08 11.32 40.71
C ARG A 800 8.72 11.89 40.25
N PRO A 801 8.04 12.66 41.12
CA PRO A 801 6.92 13.52 40.69
C PRO A 801 7.35 14.41 39.50
N PRO A 802 6.51 14.59 38.47
CA PRO A 802 5.07 14.38 38.46
C PRO A 802 4.61 12.97 38.07
N ILE A 803 5.52 11.99 37.90
CA ILE A 803 5.11 10.62 37.62
C ILE A 803 4.44 10.02 38.87
N THR A 804 3.21 9.53 38.71
CA THR A 804 2.38 8.98 39.80
C THR A 804 1.94 7.54 39.52
N ASN A 805 1.39 6.88 40.55
CA ASN A 805 0.69 5.60 40.49
C ASN A 805 -0.71 5.74 39.89
N SER A 806 -0.78 6.23 38.66
CA SER A 806 -2.03 6.45 37.93
C SER A 806 -2.52 5.18 37.25
N GLY A 807 -3.84 4.96 37.26
CA GLY A 807 -4.48 3.83 36.58
C GLY A 807 -5.38 2.99 37.47
N LEU A 808 -5.88 1.88 36.93
CA LEU A 808 -6.67 0.87 37.65
C LEU A 808 -5.89 -0.44 37.74
N GLN A 809 -6.13 -1.21 38.80
CA GLN A 809 -5.55 -2.54 38.91
C GLN A 809 -6.32 -3.53 38.04
N GLY A 810 -5.71 -4.00 36.96
CA GLY A 810 -6.20 -5.06 36.08
C GLY A 810 -5.80 -6.44 36.58
N SER A 811 -6.80 -7.26 36.89
CA SER A 811 -6.64 -8.69 37.17
C SER A 811 -7.18 -9.50 35.98
N TYR A 812 -6.30 -10.26 35.33
CA TYR A 812 -6.63 -11.05 34.13
C TYR A 812 -6.76 -12.52 34.49
N PHE A 813 -7.91 -13.11 34.17
CA PHE A 813 -8.26 -14.48 34.53
C PHE A 813 -8.38 -15.35 33.27
N ARG A 814 -7.93 -16.60 33.38
CA ARG A 814 -8.20 -17.62 32.35
C ARG A 814 -9.63 -18.16 32.42
N SER A 815 -10.35 -17.87 33.51
CA SER A 815 -11.74 -18.25 33.69
C SER A 815 -12.67 -17.33 32.89
N PRO A 816 -13.84 -17.84 32.46
CA PRO A 816 -14.81 -17.07 31.66
C PRO A 816 -15.73 -16.17 32.50
N ASP A 817 -15.59 -16.15 33.83
CA ASP A 817 -16.50 -15.56 34.79
C ASP A 817 -15.79 -14.74 35.90
N TRP A 818 -14.57 -14.26 35.66
CA TRP A 818 -13.79 -13.44 36.60
C TRP A 818 -13.48 -14.12 37.95
N THR A 819 -13.45 -15.46 37.98
CA THR A 819 -13.18 -16.25 39.19
C THR A 819 -11.77 -16.87 39.20
N GLY A 820 -11.33 -17.32 40.37
CA GLY A 820 -10.03 -18.00 40.55
C GLY A 820 -8.85 -17.04 40.70
N ALA A 821 -7.63 -17.59 40.72
CA ALA A 821 -6.41 -16.78 40.82
C ALA A 821 -6.11 -16.10 39.46
N PRO A 822 -5.85 -14.78 39.45
CA PRO A 822 -5.50 -14.08 38.22
C PRO A 822 -4.15 -14.58 37.68
N ALA A 823 -4.07 -14.77 36.37
CA ALA A 823 -2.83 -15.14 35.68
C ALA A 823 -1.90 -13.93 35.51
N ILE A 824 -2.44 -12.72 35.42
CA ILE A 824 -1.70 -11.46 35.33
C ILE A 824 -2.36 -10.45 36.27
N ARG A 825 -1.54 -9.71 37.03
CA ARG A 825 -1.96 -8.53 37.80
C ARG A 825 -1.09 -7.35 37.41
N ARG A 826 -1.69 -6.24 37.00
CA ARG A 826 -0.96 -5.07 36.51
C ARG A 826 -1.75 -3.79 36.72
N LEU A 827 -1.07 -2.65 36.71
CA LEU A 827 -1.69 -1.34 36.75
C LEU A 827 -1.80 -0.77 35.33
N ASP A 828 -3.03 -0.48 34.94
CA ASP A 828 -3.37 0.02 33.61
C ASP A 828 -3.73 1.51 33.69
N PRO A 829 -2.88 2.41 33.16
CA PRO A 829 -3.07 3.85 33.30
C PRO A 829 -4.41 4.35 32.76
N THR A 830 -4.87 3.79 31.65
CA THR A 830 -6.15 4.12 31.02
C THR A 830 -6.79 2.85 30.50
N ILE A 831 -8.12 2.79 30.50
CA ILE A 831 -8.85 1.71 29.81
C ILE A 831 -9.12 2.16 28.38
N ALA A 832 -8.10 1.98 27.53
CA ALA A 832 -8.15 2.37 26.13
C ALA A 832 -7.37 1.35 25.28
N PHE A 833 -7.89 0.12 25.23
CA PHE A 833 -7.15 -1.02 24.71
C PHE A 833 -7.64 -1.45 23.32
N TYR A 834 -6.69 -1.53 22.40
CA TYR A 834 -6.81 -2.27 21.14
C TYR A 834 -5.60 -3.20 21.02
N PHE A 835 -5.78 -4.51 21.25
CA PHE A 835 -4.66 -5.44 21.26
C PHE A 835 -4.43 -6.07 19.90
N HIS A 836 -3.27 -5.80 19.33
CA HIS A 836 -2.69 -6.63 18.27
C HIS A 836 -2.08 -7.92 18.86
N ASN A 837 -1.47 -7.82 20.05
CA ASN A 837 -0.93 -8.93 20.83
C ASN A 837 -1.73 -9.07 22.13
N ILE A 838 -2.54 -10.13 22.22
CA ILE A 838 -3.42 -10.34 23.38
C ILE A 838 -2.64 -10.80 24.63
N PRO A 839 -3.02 -10.35 25.83
CA PRO A 839 -2.31 -10.67 27.07
C PRO A 839 -2.49 -12.14 27.51
N LEU A 840 -3.63 -12.75 27.16
CA LEU A 840 -3.93 -14.17 27.40
C LEU A 840 -4.63 -14.76 26.17
N PRO A 841 -4.48 -16.08 25.91
CA PRO A 841 -5.28 -16.77 24.90
C PRO A 841 -6.78 -16.64 25.19
N ARG A 842 -7.60 -16.46 24.15
CA ARG A 842 -9.06 -16.44 24.28
C ARG A 842 -9.63 -17.83 24.60
N PRO A 843 -10.76 -17.91 25.33
CA PRO A 843 -11.40 -16.80 26.04
C PRO A 843 -10.65 -16.45 27.33
N TYR A 844 -10.64 -15.17 27.70
CA TYR A 844 -10.18 -14.72 29.02
C TYR A 844 -11.04 -13.56 29.52
N THR A 845 -10.94 -13.26 30.81
CA THR A 845 -11.67 -12.15 31.42
C THR A 845 -10.74 -11.22 32.16
N VAL A 846 -11.13 -9.95 32.30
CA VAL A 846 -10.36 -8.93 33.02
C VAL A 846 -11.28 -8.15 33.95
N ARG A 847 -10.79 -7.91 35.17
CA ARG A 847 -11.41 -7.01 36.14
C ARG A 847 -10.45 -5.88 36.45
N TRP A 848 -10.84 -4.65 36.11
CA TRP A 848 -10.15 -3.43 36.53
C TRP A 848 -10.86 -2.84 37.74
N GLU A 849 -10.11 -2.54 38.79
CA GLU A 849 -10.64 -1.98 40.04
C GLU A 849 -9.75 -0.85 40.58
N GLY A 850 -10.37 0.11 41.26
CA GLY A 850 -9.70 1.26 41.85
C GLY A 850 -10.68 2.40 42.13
N LYS A 851 -10.21 3.64 42.01
CA LYS A 851 -11.05 4.83 42.16
C LYS A 851 -10.91 5.80 40.98
N VAL A 852 -12.01 6.49 40.67
CA VAL A 852 -12.07 7.61 39.74
C VAL A 852 -12.34 8.91 40.51
N PHE A 853 -11.63 9.98 40.19
CA PHE A 853 -11.83 11.29 40.80
C PHE A 853 -12.81 12.13 39.96
N ALA A 854 -13.89 12.58 40.59
CA ALA A 854 -14.84 13.54 40.03
C ALA A 854 -14.44 14.97 40.45
N PRO A 855 -13.88 15.80 39.53
CA PRO A 855 -13.39 17.13 39.88
C PRO A 855 -14.49 18.14 40.23
N VAL A 856 -15.70 17.93 39.68
CA VAL A 856 -16.89 18.75 39.92
C VAL A 856 -18.10 17.86 40.21
N PRO A 857 -19.05 18.29 41.06
CA PRO A 857 -20.26 17.52 41.29
C PRO A 857 -21.21 17.64 40.09
N GLY A 858 -22.03 16.61 39.85
CA GLY A 858 -23.07 16.65 38.82
C GLY A 858 -23.23 15.32 38.08
N THR A 859 -24.01 15.33 37.00
CA THR A 859 -24.26 14.14 36.17
C THR A 859 -23.14 13.90 35.19
N TYR A 860 -22.41 12.80 35.40
CA TYR A 860 -21.42 12.28 34.48
C TYR A 860 -22.08 11.30 33.51
N ARG A 861 -21.65 11.32 32.25
CA ARG A 861 -22.00 10.27 31.28
C ARG A 861 -20.79 9.37 31.09
N PHE A 862 -20.97 8.07 31.25
CA PHE A 862 -19.95 7.06 30.99
C PHE A 862 -20.31 6.32 29.70
N THR A 863 -19.31 5.79 29.02
CA THR A 863 -19.52 4.95 27.85
C THR A 863 -18.50 3.82 27.82
N THR A 864 -18.93 2.58 27.57
CA THR A 864 -18.04 1.50 27.15
C THR A 864 -18.18 1.25 25.66
N GLN A 865 -17.06 1.10 24.96
CA GLN A 865 -17.02 0.52 23.62
C GLN A 865 -16.18 -0.75 23.70
N SER A 866 -16.82 -1.90 23.53
CA SER A 866 -16.14 -3.19 23.67
C SER A 866 -16.54 -4.16 22.56
N ILE A 867 -15.58 -5.01 22.16
CA ILE A 867 -15.83 -6.07 21.18
C ILE A 867 -16.80 -7.13 21.72
N ASP A 868 -16.77 -7.35 23.03
CA ASP A 868 -17.55 -8.36 23.75
C ASP A 868 -18.11 -7.74 25.04
N GLU A 869 -18.55 -8.57 25.99
CA GLU A 869 -19.23 -8.18 27.21
C GLU A 869 -18.39 -7.24 28.09
N SER A 870 -18.97 -6.11 28.50
CA SER A 870 -18.41 -5.25 29.54
C SER A 870 -19.47 -4.77 30.54
N LEU A 871 -19.08 -4.64 31.80
CA LEU A 871 -19.92 -4.21 32.90
C LEU A 871 -19.18 -3.17 33.74
N LEU A 872 -19.74 -1.96 33.84
CA LEU A 872 -19.20 -0.86 34.64
C LEU A 872 -20.05 -0.64 35.89
N GLU A 873 -19.40 -0.69 37.05
CA GLU A 873 -19.96 -0.34 38.35
C GLU A 873 -19.22 0.88 38.91
N ILE A 874 -19.98 1.85 39.44
CA ILE A 874 -19.43 3.00 40.18
C ILE A 874 -20.15 3.12 41.51
N ASP A 875 -19.40 3.23 42.61
CA ASP A 875 -19.91 3.18 44.00
C ASP A 875 -20.88 2.01 44.25
N GLY A 876 -20.56 0.84 43.68
CA GLY A 876 -21.38 -0.37 43.77
C GLY A 876 -22.67 -0.36 42.95
N LYS A 877 -22.94 0.70 42.16
CA LYS A 877 -24.10 0.79 41.27
C LYS A 877 -23.70 0.43 39.85
N THR A 878 -24.43 -0.46 39.20
CA THR A 878 -24.26 -0.76 37.78
C THR A 878 -24.66 0.46 36.94
N VAL A 879 -23.68 1.04 36.24
CA VAL A 879 -23.86 2.21 35.36
C VAL A 879 -24.03 1.79 33.91
N ILE A 880 -23.28 0.77 33.47
CA ILE A 880 -23.33 0.24 32.10
C ILE A 880 -23.31 -1.28 32.15
N GLU A 881 -24.20 -1.90 31.40
CA GLU A 881 -24.18 -3.32 31.10
C GLU A 881 -24.21 -3.53 29.58
N ASN A 882 -23.04 -3.76 28.99
CA ASN A 882 -22.86 -3.99 27.57
C ASN A 882 -22.75 -5.49 27.31
N ARG A 883 -23.82 -6.09 26.78
CA ARG A 883 -23.88 -7.52 26.45
C ARG A 883 -23.72 -7.82 24.96
N GLY A 884 -23.58 -6.80 24.12
CA GLY A 884 -23.53 -6.94 22.67
C GLY A 884 -22.11 -6.97 22.12
N THR A 885 -21.91 -7.64 20.99
CA THR A 885 -20.62 -7.68 20.29
C THR A 885 -20.39 -6.38 19.52
N ASN A 886 -19.20 -5.78 19.68
CA ASN A 886 -18.77 -4.55 19.02
C ASN A 886 -19.73 -3.36 19.22
N GLN A 887 -20.25 -3.19 20.43
CA GLN A 887 -21.23 -2.16 20.75
C GLN A 887 -20.64 -1.05 21.61
N ARG A 888 -21.18 0.16 21.41
CA ARG A 888 -20.97 1.32 22.27
C ARG A 888 -22.24 1.53 23.11
N VAL A 889 -22.11 1.49 24.43
CA VAL A 889 -23.23 1.61 25.36
C VAL A 889 -22.95 2.72 26.37
N ASP A 890 -23.93 3.61 26.55
CA ASP A 890 -23.85 4.76 27.44
C ASP A 890 -24.57 4.48 28.76
N GLY A 891 -24.07 5.09 29.84
CA GLY A 891 -24.69 5.11 31.16
C GLY A 891 -24.49 6.48 31.81
N THR A 892 -25.30 6.81 32.80
CA THR A 892 -25.19 8.10 33.50
C THR A 892 -25.26 7.91 35.01
N LEU A 893 -24.50 8.70 35.74
CA LEU A 893 -24.51 8.70 37.20
C LEU A 893 -24.19 10.09 37.74
N THR A 894 -24.93 10.53 38.75
CA THR A 894 -24.62 11.77 39.46
C THR A 894 -23.59 11.49 40.54
N LEU A 895 -22.45 12.19 40.46
CA LEU A 895 -21.34 12.07 41.39
C LEU A 895 -21.20 13.33 42.25
N THR A 896 -20.69 13.16 43.46
CA THR A 896 -20.22 14.27 44.30
C THR A 896 -18.78 14.62 43.92
N THR A 897 -18.22 15.68 44.49
CA THR A 897 -16.80 15.97 44.29
C THR A 897 -15.95 15.02 45.12
N GLY A 898 -14.95 14.38 44.50
CA GLY A 898 -14.02 13.49 45.21
C GLY A 898 -13.84 12.13 44.54
N TRP A 899 -13.37 11.16 45.32
CA TRP A 899 -13.05 9.82 44.84
C TRP A 899 -14.25 8.88 44.93
N HIS A 900 -14.52 8.18 43.83
CA HIS A 900 -15.59 7.19 43.70
C HIS A 900 -15.00 5.83 43.35
N ASP A 901 -15.57 4.76 43.89
CA ASP A 901 -15.15 3.39 43.53
C ASP A 901 -15.53 3.10 42.09
N ILE A 902 -14.62 2.49 41.34
CA ILE A 902 -14.86 2.09 39.95
C ILE A 902 -14.41 0.64 39.74
N VAL A 903 -15.31 -0.16 39.16
CA VAL A 903 -15.03 -1.54 38.75
C VAL A 903 -15.51 -1.74 37.32
N LEU A 904 -14.60 -2.14 36.44
CA LEU A 904 -14.93 -2.54 35.07
C LEU A 904 -14.59 -4.01 34.89
N ARG A 905 -15.59 -4.80 34.51
CA ARG A 905 -15.41 -6.19 34.08
C ARG A 905 -15.51 -6.25 32.57
N PHE A 906 -14.61 -7.01 31.93
CA PHE A 906 -14.61 -7.26 30.50
C PHE A 906 -14.32 -8.74 30.22
N ALA A 907 -14.99 -9.32 29.23
CA ALA A 907 -14.71 -10.65 28.73
C ALA A 907 -14.24 -10.55 27.29
N ASP A 908 -13.08 -11.13 26.96
CA ASP A 908 -12.57 -11.21 25.60
C ASP A 908 -12.77 -12.64 25.08
N ARG A 909 -13.78 -12.81 24.23
CA ARG A 909 -14.28 -14.10 23.76
C ARG A 909 -14.12 -14.25 22.25
N THR A 910 -14.17 -13.16 21.48
CA THR A 910 -14.28 -13.16 20.03
C THR A 910 -13.26 -12.25 19.34
N SER A 911 -13.07 -12.46 18.03
CA SER A 911 -12.41 -11.53 17.09
C SER A 911 -11.05 -10.93 17.54
N TYR A 912 -10.93 -9.59 17.61
CA TYR A 912 -9.80 -8.81 18.11
C TYR A 912 -10.16 -8.18 19.46
N THR A 913 -9.19 -7.78 20.29
CA THR A 913 -9.52 -7.17 21.57
C THR A 913 -9.69 -5.67 21.44
N GLN A 914 -10.88 -5.18 21.79
CA GLN A 914 -11.12 -3.76 21.96
C GLN A 914 -11.96 -3.52 23.22
N VAL A 915 -11.48 -2.64 24.08
CA VAL A 915 -12.24 -2.12 25.22
C VAL A 915 -11.79 -0.69 25.53
N TYR A 916 -12.71 0.25 25.39
CA TYR A 916 -12.51 1.66 25.67
C TYR A 916 -13.53 2.12 26.71
N LEU A 917 -13.06 2.87 27.71
CA LEU A 917 -13.89 3.51 28.72
C LEU A 917 -13.80 5.03 28.57
N TYR A 918 -14.93 5.65 28.26
CA TYR A 918 -15.07 7.09 28.16
C TYR A 918 -15.89 7.64 29.31
N TRP A 919 -15.67 8.93 29.59
CA TRP A 919 -16.59 9.73 30.38
C TRP A 919 -16.84 11.08 29.69
N ALA A 920 -17.89 11.76 30.11
CA ALA A 920 -18.11 13.17 29.88
C ALA A 920 -18.49 13.81 31.23
N PRO A 921 -17.61 14.62 31.83
CA PRO A 921 -17.94 15.39 33.01
C PRO A 921 -19.13 16.34 32.78
N PRO A 922 -19.77 16.85 33.86
CA PRO A 922 -20.81 17.87 33.74
C PRO A 922 -20.34 19.07 32.89
N GLY A 923 -21.03 19.33 31.77
CA GLY A 923 -20.66 20.39 30.82
C GLY A 923 -19.46 20.09 29.92
N GLY A 924 -18.84 18.91 30.04
CA GLY A 924 -17.69 18.47 29.25
C GLY A 924 -18.04 17.62 28.02
N ALA A 925 -17.05 17.44 27.14
CA ALA A 925 -17.11 16.52 26.01
C ALA A 925 -16.73 15.09 26.42
N TYR A 926 -17.05 14.11 25.57
CA TYR A 926 -16.58 12.74 25.77
C TYR A 926 -15.08 12.64 25.53
N GLU A 927 -14.38 12.00 26.46
CA GLU A 927 -12.97 11.65 26.34
C GLU A 927 -12.72 10.27 26.99
N ILE A 928 -11.63 9.61 26.60
CA ILE A 928 -11.12 8.45 27.36
C ILE A 928 -10.82 8.93 28.77
N ILE A 929 -11.24 8.18 29.79
CA ILE A 929 -11.02 8.59 31.18
C ILE A 929 -9.51 8.78 31.40
N PRO A 930 -9.04 10.01 31.69
CA PRO A 930 -7.62 10.29 31.77
C PRO A 930 -6.94 9.57 32.93
N SER A 931 -5.71 9.10 32.75
CA SER A 931 -5.02 8.33 33.81
C SER A 931 -4.77 9.12 35.10
N ASN A 932 -4.69 10.45 35.02
CA ASN A 932 -4.47 11.30 36.19
C ASN A 932 -5.68 11.31 37.13
N VAL A 933 -6.90 11.03 36.67
CA VAL A 933 -8.10 10.90 37.53
C VAL A 933 -8.35 9.47 38.01
N LEU A 934 -7.49 8.51 37.65
CA LEU A 934 -7.60 7.12 38.07
C LEU A 934 -6.51 6.77 39.09
N ARG A 935 -6.88 6.04 40.14
CA ARG A 935 -5.93 5.46 41.10
C ARG A 935 -6.24 3.99 41.35
N PRO A 936 -5.22 3.15 41.57
CA PRO A 936 -5.42 1.78 41.99
C PRO A 936 -6.01 1.74 43.41
N PRO A 937 -6.38 0.56 43.92
CA PRO A 937 -6.74 0.41 45.32
C PRO A 937 -5.57 0.86 46.24
N MET A 938 -5.80 1.91 47.02
CA MET A 938 -4.83 2.51 47.95
C MET A 938 -5.38 2.54 49.37
N GLY A 939 -4.48 2.55 50.36
CA GLY A 939 -4.82 2.68 51.78
C GLY A 939 -5.15 4.13 52.17
N GLU A 940 -4.62 5.08 51.40
CA GLU A 940 -4.82 6.51 51.56
C GLU A 940 -4.86 7.15 50.17
N TYR A 941 -5.91 7.92 49.88
CA TYR A 941 -6.04 8.66 48.61
C TYR A 941 -5.72 10.14 48.83
N PRO A 942 -5.18 10.85 47.81
CA PRO A 942 -4.97 12.30 47.89
C PRO A 942 -6.26 13.03 48.26
N SER A 943 -6.15 14.08 49.10
CA SER A 943 -7.31 14.93 49.42
C SER A 943 -7.88 15.59 48.17
N VAL A 944 -9.12 16.07 48.23
CA VAL A 944 -9.78 16.77 47.12
C VAL A 944 -8.94 17.97 46.68
N GLU A 945 -8.42 18.74 47.64
CA GLU A 945 -7.60 19.93 47.39
C GLU A 945 -6.28 19.56 46.72
N ALA A 946 -5.59 18.52 47.23
CA ALA A 946 -4.35 18.04 46.66
C ALA A 946 -4.56 17.53 45.23
N MET A 947 -5.65 16.81 44.99
CA MET A 947 -5.97 16.26 43.68
C MET A 947 -6.38 17.37 42.69
N GLN A 948 -7.15 18.37 43.12
CA GLN A 948 -7.47 19.54 42.31
C GLN A 948 -6.22 20.35 41.95
N ALA A 949 -5.27 20.52 42.88
CA ALA A 949 -3.99 21.16 42.61
C ALA A 949 -3.17 20.38 41.56
N LEU A 950 -3.12 19.04 41.67
CA LEU A 950 -2.46 18.18 40.68
C LEU A 950 -3.11 18.29 39.29
N LEU A 951 -4.44 18.32 39.22
CA LEU A 951 -5.16 18.49 37.95
C LEU A 951 -4.95 19.88 37.35
N ALA A 952 -4.92 20.93 38.18
CA ALA A 952 -4.64 22.29 37.73
C ALA A 952 -3.20 22.43 37.20
N GLU A 953 -2.22 21.80 37.84
CA GLU A 953 -0.84 21.75 37.36
C GLU A 953 -0.74 21.01 36.02
N ALA A 954 -1.39 19.85 35.91
CA ALA A 954 -1.43 19.06 34.67
C ALA A 954 -2.17 19.76 33.52
N ALA A 955 -3.06 20.71 33.82
CA ALA A 955 -3.78 21.50 32.82
C ALA A 955 -2.97 22.70 32.28
N LYS A 956 -1.80 23.01 32.87
CA LYS A 956 -0.93 24.07 32.35
C LYS A 956 -0.45 23.72 30.93
N PRO A 957 -0.40 24.71 30.02
CA PRO A 957 0.06 24.47 28.66
C PRO A 957 1.53 24.02 28.67
N ALA A 958 1.85 23.11 27.74
CA ALA A 958 3.23 22.65 27.56
C ALA A 958 4.15 23.84 27.23
N PRO A 959 5.45 23.76 27.59
CA PRO A 959 6.43 24.81 27.28
C PRO A 959 6.38 25.18 25.79
N ALA A 960 6.47 26.48 25.48
CA ALA A 960 6.42 26.96 24.10
C ALA A 960 7.52 26.30 23.25
N GLY A 961 7.12 25.64 22.15
CA GLY A 961 8.04 24.97 21.22
C GLY A 961 8.32 23.48 21.46
N SER A 962 7.75 22.87 22.51
CA SER A 962 7.92 21.42 22.78
C SER A 962 7.14 20.51 21.82
N VAL A 963 6.04 21.01 21.25
CA VAL A 963 5.25 20.30 20.22
C VAL A 963 5.43 20.98 18.87
N LYS A 964 5.95 20.22 17.92
CA LYS A 964 6.07 20.63 16.52
C LYS A 964 5.06 19.86 15.68
N GLN A 965 4.24 20.56 14.92
CA GLN A 965 3.55 19.93 13.80
C GLN A 965 4.53 19.82 12.64
N VAL A 966 4.78 18.60 12.20
CA VAL A 966 5.68 18.33 11.10
C VAL A 966 4.85 17.73 9.98
N THR A 967 4.69 18.51 8.91
CA THR A 967 4.03 18.00 7.72
C THR A 967 4.91 16.92 7.09
N ALA A 968 4.28 15.97 6.39
CA ALA A 968 4.98 14.98 5.59
C ALA A 968 6.08 15.59 4.68
N ALA A 969 5.85 16.79 4.13
CA ALA A 969 6.82 17.49 3.30
C ALA A 969 8.05 17.99 4.08
N ALA A 970 7.86 18.47 5.31
CA ALA A 970 8.97 18.93 6.16
C ALA A 970 9.75 17.76 6.78
N ALA A 971 9.10 16.62 7.03
CA ALA A 971 9.75 15.42 7.57
C ALA A 971 10.72 14.74 6.58
N SER A 972 10.62 15.04 5.29
CA SER A 972 11.49 14.47 4.25
C SER A 972 12.69 15.37 3.89
N GLU A 973 12.76 16.60 4.39
CA GLU A 973 13.89 17.50 4.18
C GLU A 973 15.09 17.13 5.08
N GLY A 974 16.27 16.96 4.50
CA GLY A 974 17.53 16.77 5.23
C GLY A 974 17.85 15.34 5.68
N LEU A 975 16.98 14.35 5.43
CA LEU A 975 17.34 12.94 5.65
C LEU A 975 18.34 12.46 4.60
N PRO A 976 19.38 11.68 4.99
CA PRO A 976 20.31 11.11 4.03
C PRO A 976 19.52 10.22 3.06
N ARG A 977 19.41 10.66 1.81
CA ARG A 977 18.90 9.82 0.73
C ARG A 977 19.83 8.61 0.68
N LEU A 978 19.28 7.41 0.92
CA LEU A 978 20.03 6.15 0.94
C LEU A 978 21.01 6.13 -0.24
N ARG A 979 22.27 5.81 0.10
CA ARG A 979 23.49 6.11 -0.68
C ARG A 979 23.30 5.90 -2.19
N PRO A 980 23.80 6.81 -3.05
CA PRO A 980 24.10 6.44 -4.42
C PRO A 980 25.10 5.28 -4.41
N PRO A 981 25.06 4.37 -5.40
CA PRO A 981 26.04 3.30 -5.49
C PRO A 981 27.46 3.88 -5.54
N GLU A 982 28.35 3.39 -4.66
CA GLU A 982 29.78 3.44 -4.94
C GLU A 982 30.01 2.51 -6.13
N LEU A 983 30.29 3.12 -7.29
CA LEU A 983 30.54 2.42 -8.56
C LEU A 983 31.85 1.63 -8.53
#